data_AF-A0A843RVJ9-F1
#
_entry.id   AF-A0A843RVJ9-F1
#
_cell.length_a   1.000
_cell.length_b   1.000
_cell.length_c   1.000
_cell.angle_alpha   90.00
_cell.angle_beta   90.00
_cell.angle_gamma   90.00
#
_symmetry.space_group_name_H-M   'P 1'
#
loop_
_entity.id
_entity.type
_entity.pdbx_description
1 polymer ?
#
loop_
_entity_poly.entity_id
_entity_poly.type
_entity_poly.pdbx_seq_one_letter_code
_entity_poly.pdbx_strand_id
1 'polypeptide(L)'
;MSQRQRAACFLPGYLPGSWSRTMRRSLLGPILAAVMGAVQAQPSAPPRQTPANDQSNPAPSTASESSAQQPSAAVFRTEINYVEVDVSVTDEKGNFVRSLTQGDFQIFEEKIPQKIATFTEVAIPVDRTETTLFDGKPLPSDTASNQQPLDGRIYVMVLDDVHTHALQSSLVKKAANEFIEKHLGANDIAAVVYTGGRTDAAQEFTSNKLLLEQSVNRFMGRKIRSATLERLDAYNRQRGTQLPDSSSNRAGKGIQDPLDFERAYNARTSMGSLENIAQYLNNVQGRRKAILFFSEGIDYDTLDVMGDIQRNASDVLYAMKDAIAAATQNNVAFYTIDPRGLGAMFGGESIEMTAPPEDPAYGIGTQSLASEARRSQDSLRTLAEETGGLAVVNTNDFATAYDRIVHANSHYYLLGYYPKYERRDGRFRRIEVRVKRPGVKVVARKGYLRPRGREEKPPETPAPTDTSAGVKELLRSPLPQPGLTLGVTAAPFKGTDEKADVAVTIQVPGQGLSFKEENGRAVNQIEVSLIAIDHEAKVQGGDRVLIDPKLRPETHQLVQLTGFRLVRKLELKPGRYQLRVAAREAQKGTLGSVFYDLEVPDYRKKKLAMSGILLTSRAAALTLTPALDDDIKEMLETPPTPVRTFVAGDTLTAYAELYDPLERAHNVAITTRVKSVDGREVFRATEQRASTELEGKGGGYGHKVEIPLVDVEPGKYVLQIDAVPTIGKETALRELSFDVVAPPEPPPSTAGGGQEAQEDSDAVAFANFAFGPLSNRTKPEQIVIRSQAEWEKLWESLPTGKPLPKVDFEQEMLVAVFLGRRSTGGYSVRVDSVRREGDGIIVAYREVAPASDAIRTQQLTTPFAVARVVKTDGAVRFEQVEANKASQ
;
A
#
# COMPACT_ATOMS: atom_id res chain seq x y z
N MET A 1 -75.60 24.33 -22.16
CA MET A 1 -74.94 23.61 -23.28
C MET A 1 -73.64 24.33 -23.56
N SER A 2 -72.48 23.66 -23.51
CA SER A 2 -71.13 24.23 -23.33
C SER A 2 -70.69 24.35 -21.87
N GLN A 3 -69.68 23.57 -21.47
CA GLN A 3 -68.36 24.09 -21.05
C GLN A 3 -67.50 22.97 -20.40
N ARG A 4 -66.19 23.06 -20.68
CA ARG A 4 -65.05 22.59 -19.87
C ARG A 4 -64.81 21.08 -19.76
N GLN A 5 -63.66 20.65 -20.30
CA GLN A 5 -62.41 20.35 -19.57
C GLN A 5 -61.66 19.09 -20.07
N ARG A 6 -60.36 19.31 -20.32
CA ARG A 6 -59.20 18.42 -20.24
C ARG A 6 -59.05 17.33 -21.31
N ALA A 7 -58.04 17.57 -22.14
CA ALA A 7 -57.57 16.73 -23.23
C ALA A 7 -56.92 15.43 -22.73
N ALA A 8 -57.16 14.38 -23.50
CA ALA A 8 -56.56 13.07 -23.45
C ALA A 8 -56.01 12.72 -24.85
N CYS A 9 -54.92 11.94 -24.85
CA CYS A 9 -54.55 10.90 -25.83
C CYS A 9 -54.08 11.31 -27.25
N PHE A 10 -53.00 10.68 -27.74
CA PHE A 10 -53.09 9.39 -28.46
C PHE A 10 -51.72 8.74 -28.76
N LEU A 11 -51.60 7.48 -28.35
CA LEU A 11 -50.83 6.33 -28.91
C LEU A 11 -51.26 6.04 -30.38
N PRO A 12 -50.66 5.15 -31.21
CA PRO A 12 -50.38 3.70 -30.96
C PRO A 12 -49.10 3.16 -31.69
N GLY A 13 -48.65 1.91 -31.66
CA GLY A 13 -49.10 0.63 -31.09
C GLY A 13 -48.21 -0.53 -31.60
N TYR A 14 -48.61 -1.76 -31.23
CA TYR A 14 -48.29 -3.10 -31.77
C TYR A 14 -47.25 -4.02 -31.09
N LEU A 15 -47.79 -5.14 -30.55
CA LEU A 15 -47.23 -6.47 -30.20
C LEU A 15 -47.35 -7.42 -31.43
N PRO A 16 -46.62 -8.57 -31.53
CA PRO A 16 -46.93 -9.87 -30.84
C PRO A 16 -45.66 -10.65 -30.37
N GLY A 17 -45.65 -11.45 -29.28
CA GLY A 17 -46.05 -12.88 -29.15
C GLY A 17 -44.83 -13.84 -29.31
N SER A 18 -44.57 -14.97 -28.62
CA SER A 18 -45.25 -15.76 -27.59
C SER A 18 -44.41 -17.05 -27.23
N TRP A 19 -44.50 -17.58 -25.98
CA TRP A 19 -44.32 -19.01 -25.49
C TRP A 19 -42.89 -19.46 -25.07
N SER A 20 -42.61 -20.20 -23.98
CA SER A 20 -43.41 -21.00 -23.02
C SER A 20 -42.69 -21.15 -21.66
N ARG A 21 -43.41 -21.09 -20.53
CA ARG A 21 -43.03 -21.67 -19.23
C ARG A 21 -43.96 -22.85 -18.94
N THR A 22 -43.41 -23.97 -18.50
CA THR A 22 -44.19 -25.13 -18.01
C THR A 22 -44.22 -25.13 -16.48
N MET A 23 -45.43 -25.24 -15.96
CA MET A 23 -45.86 -25.34 -14.56
C MET A 23 -45.52 -26.68 -13.88
N ARG A 24 -45.47 -26.65 -12.54
CA ARG A 24 -46.24 -27.50 -11.58
C ARG A 24 -46.26 -26.73 -10.23
N ARG A 25 -47.38 -26.17 -9.74
CA ARG A 25 -48.51 -26.77 -8.95
C ARG A 25 -47.99 -27.76 -7.89
N SER A 26 -48.39 -27.79 -6.62
CA SER A 26 -49.44 -27.18 -5.78
C SER A 26 -49.37 -27.97 -4.46
N LEU A 27 -49.61 -27.38 -3.28
CA LEU A 27 -50.62 -27.87 -2.31
C LEU A 27 -50.65 -27.04 -1.00
N LEU A 28 -51.89 -26.84 -0.56
CA LEU A 28 -52.41 -26.13 0.61
C LEU A 28 -52.33 -26.96 1.90
N GLY A 29 -52.40 -26.28 3.05
CA GLY A 29 -52.97 -26.84 4.28
C GLY A 29 -52.55 -26.15 5.60
N PRO A 30 -53.44 -25.37 6.27
CA PRO A 30 -53.17 -24.69 7.55
C PRO A 30 -53.95 -25.32 8.73
N ILE A 31 -53.43 -25.26 9.98
CA ILE A 31 -54.23 -25.45 11.21
C ILE A 31 -53.73 -24.54 12.36
N LEU A 32 -54.71 -23.88 12.99
CA LEU A 32 -54.75 -23.06 14.22
C LEU A 32 -54.12 -23.71 15.48
N ALA A 33 -53.62 -22.88 16.42
CA ALA A 33 -54.28 -22.60 17.72
C ALA A 33 -53.39 -21.77 18.69
N ALA A 34 -54.07 -20.90 19.45
CA ALA A 34 -53.57 -19.94 20.43
C ALA A 34 -53.14 -20.57 21.77
N VAL A 35 -52.43 -19.82 22.63
CA VAL A 35 -52.89 -19.35 23.96
C VAL A 35 -51.83 -18.42 24.61
N MET A 36 -52.36 -17.39 25.30
CA MET A 36 -51.73 -16.32 26.07
C MET A 36 -50.90 -16.76 27.30
N GLY A 37 -50.03 -15.86 27.77
CA GLY A 37 -49.53 -15.88 29.15
C GLY A 37 -48.46 -14.82 29.43
N ALA A 38 -48.88 -13.59 29.75
CA ALA A 38 -48.04 -12.59 30.42
C ALA A 38 -48.00 -12.88 31.93
N VAL A 39 -46.91 -12.53 32.63
CA VAL A 39 -46.89 -11.85 33.96
C VAL A 39 -45.44 -11.51 34.35
N GLN A 40 -45.29 -10.31 34.92
CA GLN A 40 -44.09 -9.67 35.49
C GLN A 40 -43.55 -10.35 36.76
N ALA A 41 -42.24 -10.18 37.04
CA ALA A 41 -41.72 -9.72 38.35
C ALA A 41 -40.18 -9.66 38.41
N GLN A 42 -39.65 -8.49 38.77
CA GLN A 42 -38.41 -8.26 39.55
C GLN A 42 -38.86 -7.88 41.00
N PRO A 43 -38.01 -7.70 42.04
CA PRO A 43 -36.55 -7.85 42.17
C PRO A 43 -36.10 -8.59 43.49
N SER A 44 -34.79 -8.80 43.71
CA SER A 44 -34.20 -8.88 45.08
C SER A 44 -32.65 -8.81 45.10
N ALA A 45 -32.12 -7.91 45.93
CA ALA A 45 -30.82 -8.01 46.63
C ALA A 45 -31.08 -8.62 48.06
N PRO A 46 -30.15 -8.83 49.03
CA PRO A 46 -28.76 -8.34 49.28
C PRO A 46 -27.83 -9.49 49.87
N PRO A 47 -26.79 -9.35 50.74
CA PRO A 47 -26.16 -8.18 51.41
C PRO A 47 -24.59 -8.13 51.53
N ARG A 48 -24.15 -6.99 52.10
CA ARG A 48 -22.80 -6.60 52.56
C ARG A 48 -22.32 -7.34 53.82
N GLN A 49 -21.00 -7.57 53.95
CA GLN A 49 -20.25 -7.62 55.23
C GLN A 49 -18.79 -7.11 55.09
N THR A 50 -18.31 -6.41 56.11
CA THR A 50 -16.92 -6.04 56.52
C THR A 50 -16.97 -5.87 58.06
N PRO A 51 -15.88 -5.85 58.88
CA PRO A 51 -14.43 -5.70 58.60
C PRO A 51 -13.45 -6.56 59.51
N ALA A 52 -12.15 -6.19 59.50
CA ALA A 52 -10.98 -6.56 60.37
C ALA A 52 -10.14 -7.79 59.95
N ASN A 53 -8.81 -7.86 60.06
CA ASN A 53 -7.85 -7.18 60.95
C ASN A 53 -6.41 -7.16 60.36
N ASP A 54 -5.58 -6.26 60.88
CA ASP A 54 -4.14 -6.00 60.61
C ASP A 54 -3.19 -7.21 60.80
N GLN A 55 -2.09 -7.28 60.01
CA GLN A 55 -0.75 -7.66 60.50
C GLN A 55 0.40 -7.32 59.52
N SER A 56 1.51 -6.91 60.13
CA SER A 56 2.73 -6.25 59.65
C SER A 56 3.83 -7.15 59.01
N ASN A 57 4.47 -6.64 57.94
CA ASN A 57 5.87 -6.70 57.41
C ASN A 57 6.85 -7.84 57.83
N PRO A 58 7.86 -8.26 56.99
CA PRO A 58 8.83 -7.36 56.31
C PRO A 58 9.30 -7.75 54.89
N ALA A 59 10.02 -6.81 54.24
CA ALA A 59 10.68 -6.90 52.94
C ALA A 59 11.77 -8.00 52.84
N PRO A 60 12.16 -8.37 51.60
CA PRO A 60 13.58 -8.28 51.26
C PRO A 60 13.90 -7.74 49.86
N SER A 61 14.98 -6.95 49.86
CA SER A 61 16.08 -6.84 48.89
C SER A 61 15.83 -6.75 47.38
N THR A 62 16.23 -5.58 46.89
CA THR A 62 16.79 -5.26 45.57
C THR A 62 17.66 -6.36 44.94
N ALA A 63 17.23 -6.85 43.79
CA ALA A 63 18.11 -7.35 42.73
C ALA A 63 17.79 -6.57 41.46
N SER A 64 18.82 -5.92 40.92
CA SER A 64 18.79 -5.09 39.73
C SER A 64 18.82 -5.99 38.49
N GLU A 65 17.69 -6.20 37.83
CA GLU A 65 17.66 -6.71 36.47
C GLU A 65 17.42 -5.54 35.51
N SER A 66 18.42 -5.28 34.67
CA SER A 66 18.33 -4.41 33.51
C SER A 66 17.38 -5.06 32.51
N SER A 67 16.14 -4.58 32.45
CA SER A 67 15.22 -4.90 31.37
C SER A 67 15.57 -4.07 30.14
N ALA A 68 16.15 -4.71 29.14
CA ALA A 68 16.14 -4.22 27.78
C ALA A 68 14.66 -4.08 27.36
N GLN A 69 14.23 -2.84 27.16
CA GLN A 69 12.86 -2.48 26.84
C GLN A 69 12.58 -2.92 25.39
N GLN A 70 12.03 -4.13 25.22
CA GLN A 70 11.33 -4.49 23.99
C GLN A 70 10.16 -3.52 23.80
N PRO A 71 9.92 -2.97 22.60
CA PRO A 71 8.71 -2.22 22.33
C PRO A 71 7.53 -3.17 22.56
N SER A 72 6.76 -2.93 23.61
CA SER A 72 5.51 -3.65 23.84
C SER A 72 4.63 -3.46 22.62
N ALA A 73 4.27 -4.56 21.96
CA ALA A 73 3.22 -4.55 20.94
C ALA A 73 2.03 -3.76 21.50
N ALA A 74 1.67 -2.68 20.82
CA ALA A 74 0.62 -1.78 21.27
C ALA A 74 -0.67 -2.58 21.43
N VAL A 75 -1.02 -2.89 22.68
CA VAL A 75 -2.37 -3.35 23.01
C VAL A 75 -3.27 -2.16 22.70
N PHE A 76 -4.03 -2.25 21.60
CA PHE A 76 -5.08 -1.30 21.27
C PHE A 76 -6.09 -1.27 22.43
N ARG A 77 -5.86 -0.36 23.37
CA ARG A 77 -6.88 0.05 24.33
C ARG A 77 -7.65 1.16 23.64
N THR A 78 -8.84 0.84 23.15
CA THR A 78 -9.90 1.82 22.89
C THR A 78 -10.35 2.43 24.22
N GLU A 79 -9.47 3.20 24.87
CA GLU A 79 -9.85 4.12 25.94
C GLU A 79 -9.98 5.51 25.33
N ILE A 80 -11.23 5.92 25.13
CA ILE A 80 -11.69 7.07 24.32
C ILE A 80 -11.31 8.44 24.94
N ASN A 81 -10.60 8.44 26.08
CA ASN A 81 -10.21 9.64 26.83
C ASN A 81 -8.69 9.85 26.87
N TYR A 82 -7.93 9.33 25.91
CA TYR A 82 -6.48 9.55 25.82
C TYR A 82 -6.16 10.73 24.90
N VAL A 83 -5.29 11.63 25.35
CA VAL A 83 -4.92 12.85 24.63
C VAL A 83 -3.44 12.83 24.29
N GLU A 84 -3.11 12.74 23.01
CA GLU A 84 -1.74 12.83 22.48
C GLU A 84 -1.39 14.26 22.11
N VAL A 85 -0.25 14.76 22.57
CA VAL A 85 0.28 16.10 22.27
C VAL A 85 1.68 15.94 21.69
N ASP A 86 1.87 16.34 20.43
CA ASP A 86 3.20 16.50 19.87
C ASP A 86 3.84 17.81 20.35
N VAL A 87 5.13 17.72 20.69
CA VAL A 87 5.89 18.83 21.26
C VAL A 87 7.23 18.95 20.55
N SER A 88 7.46 20.10 19.92
CA SER A 88 8.76 20.46 19.38
C SER A 88 9.50 21.36 20.39
N VAL A 89 10.71 20.97 20.78
CA VAL A 89 11.55 21.74 21.70
C VAL A 89 12.80 22.17 20.93
N THR A 90 13.02 23.47 20.83
CA THR A 90 14.15 24.05 20.09
C THR A 90 15.01 24.94 20.98
N ASP A 91 16.30 25.04 20.67
CA ASP A 91 17.19 26.03 21.29
C ASP A 91 16.95 27.44 20.69
N GLU A 92 17.67 28.44 21.18
CA GLU A 92 17.56 29.82 20.65
C GLU A 92 17.94 29.94 19.16
N LYS A 93 18.75 29.00 18.65
CA LYS A 93 19.19 28.92 17.25
C LYS A 93 18.18 28.15 16.37
N GLY A 94 17.13 27.59 16.96
CA GLY A 94 16.10 26.81 16.26
C GLY A 94 16.42 25.32 16.08
N ASN A 95 17.51 24.81 16.67
CA ASN A 95 17.85 23.39 16.59
C ASN A 95 17.00 22.58 17.58
N PHE A 96 16.54 21.40 17.17
CA PHE A 96 15.79 20.52 18.06
C PHE A 96 16.65 20.01 19.23
N VAL A 97 16.13 20.15 20.45
CA VAL A 97 16.78 19.70 21.68
C VAL A 97 16.42 18.24 21.91
N ARG A 98 17.38 17.34 21.63
CA ARG A 98 17.25 15.89 21.81
C ARG A 98 17.44 15.44 23.25
N SER A 99 17.07 14.19 23.52
CA SER A 99 17.38 13.47 24.76
C SER A 99 16.78 14.12 26.02
N LEU A 100 15.66 14.82 25.88
CA LEU A 100 14.83 15.19 27.03
C LEU A 100 14.10 13.94 27.52
N THR A 101 13.91 13.85 28.82
CA THR A 101 13.19 12.75 29.48
C THR A 101 11.77 13.19 29.81
N GLN A 102 10.88 12.22 30.08
CA GLN A 102 9.53 12.51 30.58
C GLN A 102 9.53 13.47 31.79
N GLY A 103 10.53 13.37 32.66
CA GLY A 103 10.65 14.21 33.86
C GLY A 103 10.94 15.69 33.58
N ASP A 104 11.38 16.02 32.37
CA ASP A 104 11.65 17.40 31.94
C ASP A 104 10.38 18.15 31.52
N PHE A 105 9.29 17.44 31.26
CA PHE A 105 8.04 18.00 30.77
C PHE A 105 7.00 18.17 31.88
N GLN A 106 6.22 19.24 31.76
CA GLN A 106 5.01 19.46 32.54
C GLN A 106 3.88 19.84 31.59
N ILE A 107 2.75 19.15 31.72
CA ILE A 107 1.56 19.42 30.92
C ILE A 107 0.40 19.88 31.82
N PHE A 108 -0.27 20.94 31.38
CA PHE A 108 -1.42 21.51 32.06
C PHE A 108 -2.60 21.55 31.09
N GLU A 109 -3.77 21.14 31.58
CA GLU A 109 -5.06 21.34 30.91
C GLU A 109 -5.87 22.31 31.74
N GLU A 110 -6.30 23.44 31.16
CA GLU A 110 -7.01 24.50 31.90
C GLU A 110 -6.26 24.95 33.17
N LYS A 111 -4.92 25.05 33.07
CA LYS A 111 -4.00 25.34 34.19
C LYS A 111 -3.93 24.24 35.27
N ILE A 112 -4.60 23.11 35.07
CA ILE A 112 -4.59 21.97 35.99
C ILE A 112 -3.51 20.97 35.53
N PRO A 113 -2.55 20.61 36.39
CA PRO A 113 -1.47 19.70 36.01
C PRO A 113 -2.01 18.29 35.72
N GLN A 114 -1.56 17.70 34.61
CA GLN A 114 -1.90 16.35 34.17
C GLN A 114 -0.68 15.41 34.30
N LYS A 115 -0.95 14.14 34.58
CA LYS A 115 0.10 13.11 34.63
C LYS A 115 0.37 12.62 33.21
N ILE A 116 1.61 12.72 32.77
CA ILE A 116 2.05 12.11 31.50
C ILE A 116 2.00 10.59 31.67
N ALA A 117 1.14 9.94 30.89
CA ALA A 117 0.97 8.49 30.86
C ALA A 117 1.92 7.81 29.87
N THR A 118 2.18 8.47 28.73
CA THR A 118 3.07 7.96 27.68
C THR A 118 4.04 9.05 27.26
N PHE A 119 5.28 8.66 26.98
CA PHE A 119 6.34 9.55 26.52
C PHE A 119 7.15 8.84 25.45
N THR A 120 7.29 9.45 24.28
CA THR A 120 8.13 8.94 23.18
C THR A 120 8.89 10.08 22.53
N GLU A 121 10.21 9.96 22.38
CA GLU A 121 10.99 10.80 21.46
C GLU A 121 10.88 10.18 20.05
N VAL A 122 10.22 10.88 19.13
CA VAL A 122 10.08 10.44 17.74
C VAL A 122 11.21 11.06 16.92
N ALA A 123 11.98 10.21 16.26
CA ALA A 123 13.04 10.61 15.35
C ALA A 123 12.93 9.79 14.05
N ILE A 124 12.21 10.34 13.09
CA ILE A 124 12.10 9.76 11.74
C ILE A 124 13.29 10.28 10.93
N PRO A 125 14.13 9.41 10.35
CA PRO A 125 15.23 9.86 9.52
C PRO A 125 14.69 10.57 8.28
N VAL A 126 15.34 11.67 7.91
CA VAL A 126 15.06 12.35 6.64
C VAL A 126 15.87 11.65 5.56
N ASP A 127 15.48 10.42 5.25
CA ASP A 127 16.10 9.65 4.18
C ASP A 127 15.54 10.14 2.85
N ARG A 128 16.39 10.81 2.08
CA ARG A 128 16.11 11.09 0.67
C ARG A 128 16.25 9.76 -0.07
N THR A 129 15.16 9.24 -0.60
CA THR A 129 15.24 8.14 -1.57
C THR A 129 16.07 8.64 -2.74
N GLU A 130 17.17 7.96 -3.06
CA GLU A 130 17.58 7.92 -4.46
C GLU A 130 16.48 7.14 -5.17
N THR A 131 15.53 7.87 -5.77
CA THR A 131 14.56 7.27 -6.68
C THR A 131 15.36 6.54 -7.74
N THR A 132 15.29 5.20 -7.75
CA THR A 132 15.98 4.43 -8.77
C THR A 132 15.40 4.84 -10.12
N LEU A 133 16.23 5.54 -10.90
CA LEU A 133 15.86 5.99 -12.24
C LEU A 133 16.26 4.93 -13.24
N PHE A 134 15.35 4.63 -14.15
CA PHE A 134 15.61 3.78 -15.29
C PHE A 134 15.21 4.54 -16.56
N ASP A 135 16.12 4.67 -17.51
CA ASP A 135 15.98 5.56 -18.68
C ASP A 135 15.52 6.99 -18.32
N GLY A 136 16.02 7.51 -17.19
CA GLY A 136 15.70 8.85 -16.67
C GLY A 136 14.32 8.99 -16.04
N LYS A 137 13.61 7.88 -15.79
CA LYS A 137 12.26 7.89 -15.19
C LYS A 137 12.23 7.10 -13.87
N PRO A 138 11.44 7.56 -12.88
CA PRO A 138 11.14 6.77 -11.68
C PRO A 138 10.48 5.44 -12.07
N LEU A 139 10.96 4.33 -11.53
CA LEU A 139 10.36 3.02 -11.76
C LEU A 139 9.42 2.67 -10.58
N PRO A 140 8.09 2.61 -10.79
CA PRO A 140 7.17 2.27 -9.73
C PRO A 140 7.23 0.77 -9.41
N SER A 141 7.05 0.41 -8.14
CA SER A 141 6.87 -0.99 -7.74
C SER A 141 5.53 -1.52 -8.23
N ASP A 142 5.52 -2.72 -8.79
CA ASP A 142 4.32 -3.49 -9.18
C ASP A 142 3.86 -4.46 -8.07
N THR A 143 4.40 -4.28 -6.87
CA THR A 143 4.09 -5.07 -5.67
C THR A 143 3.97 -4.15 -4.46
N ALA A 144 3.14 -4.56 -3.50
CA ALA A 144 3.01 -3.89 -2.21
C ALA A 144 3.20 -4.90 -1.07
N SER A 145 3.85 -4.50 0.01
CA SER A 145 4.03 -5.31 1.20
C SER A 145 4.06 -4.45 2.47
N ASN A 146 3.63 -5.02 3.60
CA ASN A 146 3.76 -4.44 4.94
C ASN A 146 4.91 -5.10 5.73
N GLN A 147 5.87 -5.75 5.06
CA GLN A 147 7.05 -6.32 5.71
C GLN A 147 7.91 -5.24 6.36
N GLN A 148 8.03 -4.09 5.70
CA GLN A 148 8.61 -2.89 6.29
C GLN A 148 7.50 -2.13 7.03
N PRO A 149 7.67 -1.81 8.31
CA PRO A 149 6.72 -0.97 9.02
C PRO A 149 6.60 0.41 8.36
N LEU A 150 5.41 1.00 8.41
CA LEU A 150 5.17 2.35 7.92
C LEU A 150 5.77 3.39 8.88
N ASP A 151 7.09 3.54 8.83
CA ASP A 151 7.85 4.36 9.78
C ASP A 151 8.11 5.79 9.28
N GLY A 152 7.77 6.13 8.03
CA GLY A 152 7.92 7.49 7.51
C GLY A 152 6.75 8.42 7.81
N ARG A 153 6.84 9.67 7.35
CA ARG A 153 5.90 10.75 7.68
C ARG A 153 4.61 10.64 6.88
N ILE A 154 3.55 11.21 7.42
CA ILE A 154 2.21 11.19 6.82
C ILE A 154 1.83 12.61 6.43
N TYR A 155 1.65 12.82 5.13
CA TYR A 155 1.25 14.10 4.56
C TYR A 155 -0.12 13.98 3.87
N VAL A 156 -0.99 14.97 4.05
CA VAL A 156 -2.14 15.16 3.16
C VAL A 156 -1.96 16.50 2.47
N MET A 157 -1.77 16.47 1.16
CA MET A 157 -1.68 17.66 0.32
C MET A 157 -3.08 18.09 -0.07
N VAL A 158 -3.58 19.15 0.56
CA VAL A 158 -4.89 19.73 0.26
C VAL A 158 -4.68 20.87 -0.71
N LEU A 159 -5.15 20.70 -1.94
CA LEU A 159 -5.08 21.69 -3.00
C LEU A 159 -6.39 22.46 -3.06
N ASP A 160 -6.35 23.75 -2.71
CA ASP A 160 -7.55 24.57 -2.62
C ASP A 160 -7.97 25.13 -3.98
N ASP A 161 -8.78 24.38 -4.71
CA ASP A 161 -9.22 24.79 -6.02
C ASP A 161 -10.27 25.91 -5.96
N VAL A 162 -11.08 25.99 -4.90
CA VAL A 162 -12.14 27.01 -4.78
C VAL A 162 -11.64 28.39 -4.32
N HIS A 163 -10.45 28.47 -3.70
CA HIS A 163 -9.82 29.77 -3.36
C HIS A 163 -8.53 30.07 -4.16
N THR A 164 -8.15 29.24 -5.13
CA THR A 164 -7.02 29.55 -6.02
C THR A 164 -7.52 30.08 -7.36
N HIS A 165 -6.98 31.21 -7.81
CA HIS A 165 -7.32 31.79 -9.11
C HIS A 165 -6.80 30.89 -10.24
N ALA A 166 -7.59 30.74 -11.31
CA ALA A 166 -7.26 29.83 -12.42
C ALA A 166 -5.85 30.11 -13.01
N LEU A 167 -5.48 31.38 -13.15
CA LEU A 167 -4.16 31.81 -13.63
C LEU A 167 -3.00 31.43 -12.70
N GLN A 168 -3.25 31.15 -11.43
CA GLN A 168 -2.23 30.74 -10.44
C GLN A 168 -2.10 29.22 -10.30
N SER A 169 -2.85 28.45 -11.10
CA SER A 169 -2.81 26.99 -11.06
C SER A 169 -1.41 26.41 -11.30
N SER A 170 -0.60 27.06 -12.15
CA SER A 170 0.78 26.64 -12.42
C SER A 170 1.70 26.83 -11.22
N LEU A 171 1.49 27.86 -10.40
CA LEU A 171 2.26 28.10 -9.18
C LEU A 171 1.96 27.03 -8.11
N VAL A 172 0.68 26.68 -7.93
CA VAL A 172 0.30 25.57 -7.03
C VAL A 172 0.93 24.25 -7.47
N LYS A 173 0.82 23.91 -8.76
CA LYS A 173 1.44 22.69 -9.32
C LYS A 173 2.93 22.66 -9.07
N LYS A 174 3.61 23.77 -9.35
CA LYS A 174 5.06 23.89 -9.14
C LYS A 174 5.44 23.70 -7.68
N ALA A 175 4.76 24.39 -6.75
CA ALA A 175 5.03 24.30 -5.32
C ALA A 175 4.77 22.89 -4.77
N ALA A 176 3.65 22.28 -5.14
CA ALA A 176 3.29 20.93 -4.69
C ALA A 176 4.23 19.85 -5.27
N ASN A 177 4.55 19.90 -6.56
CA ASN A 177 5.50 18.95 -7.17
C ASN A 177 6.91 19.11 -6.58
N GLU A 178 7.36 20.34 -6.30
CA GLU A 178 8.65 20.55 -5.64
C GLU A 178 8.73 19.84 -4.28
N PHE A 179 7.64 19.86 -3.49
CA PHE A 179 7.59 19.10 -2.24
C PHE A 179 7.69 17.58 -2.47
N ILE A 180 6.92 17.03 -3.42
CA ILE A 180 6.92 15.59 -3.73
C ILE A 180 8.29 15.12 -4.22
N GLU A 181 8.89 15.88 -5.13
CA GLU A 181 10.17 15.55 -5.74
C GLU A 181 11.31 15.61 -4.71
N LYS A 182 11.40 16.71 -3.94
CA LYS A 182 12.60 17.03 -3.15
C LYS A 182 12.49 16.78 -1.64
N HIS A 183 11.29 16.77 -1.08
CA HIS A 183 11.08 16.78 0.38
C HIS A 183 10.32 15.55 0.91
N LEU A 184 9.57 14.84 0.05
CA LEU A 184 8.97 13.55 0.38
C LEU A 184 10.05 12.46 0.41
N GLY A 185 10.25 11.86 1.59
CA GLY A 185 11.24 10.82 1.85
C GLY A 185 10.82 9.42 1.41
N ALA A 186 11.71 8.45 1.54
CA ALA A 186 11.51 7.07 1.04
C ALA A 186 10.35 6.32 1.67
N ASN A 187 10.21 6.49 2.98
CA ASN A 187 9.20 5.80 3.77
C ASN A 187 7.97 6.68 4.02
N ASP A 188 7.96 7.90 3.48
CA ASP A 188 6.83 8.81 3.62
C ASP A 188 5.69 8.36 2.71
N ILE A 189 4.47 8.65 3.16
CA ILE A 189 3.27 8.49 2.36
C ILE A 189 2.52 9.81 2.30
N ALA A 190 1.90 10.06 1.15
CA ALA A 190 1.07 11.23 0.99
C ALA A 190 -0.25 10.88 0.30
N ALA A 191 -1.26 11.72 0.53
CA ALA A 191 -2.51 11.76 -0.22
C ALA A 191 -2.69 13.16 -0.83
N VAL A 192 -3.44 13.27 -1.92
CA VAL A 192 -3.80 14.55 -2.55
C VAL A 192 -5.32 14.70 -2.57
N VAL A 193 -5.82 15.79 -1.99
CA VAL A 193 -7.26 16.08 -1.84
C VAL A 193 -7.56 17.49 -2.33
N TYR A 194 -8.76 17.70 -2.88
CA TYR A 194 -9.23 18.99 -3.41
C TYR A 194 -10.37 19.53 -2.56
N THR A 195 -10.35 20.82 -2.23
CA THR A 195 -11.39 21.45 -1.40
C THR A 195 -12.75 21.49 -2.09
N GLY A 196 -12.79 21.59 -3.42
CA GLY A 196 -14.01 21.56 -4.24
C GLY A 196 -14.67 20.19 -4.38
N GLY A 197 -14.24 19.18 -3.61
CA GLY A 197 -14.84 17.83 -3.61
C GLY A 197 -14.52 16.99 -4.84
N ARG A 198 -13.50 17.35 -5.62
CA ARG A 198 -13.08 16.60 -6.81
C ARG A 198 -12.37 15.30 -6.41
N THR A 199 -13.06 14.19 -6.59
CA THR A 199 -12.53 12.84 -6.38
C THR A 199 -11.82 12.30 -7.64
N ASP A 200 -12.24 12.73 -8.82
CA ASP A 200 -11.69 12.30 -10.12
C ASP A 200 -10.18 12.58 -10.25
N ALA A 201 -9.72 13.68 -9.65
CA ALA A 201 -8.33 14.12 -9.65
C ALA A 201 -7.57 13.72 -8.38
N ALA A 202 -8.26 13.33 -7.31
CA ALA A 202 -7.65 12.99 -6.01
C ALA A 202 -6.73 11.75 -6.09
N GLN A 203 -5.95 11.58 -5.03
CA GLN A 203 -5.08 10.43 -4.82
C GLN A 203 -5.11 10.03 -3.33
N GLU A 204 -5.44 8.77 -3.07
CA GLU A 204 -5.36 8.16 -1.74
C GLU A 204 -3.91 7.99 -1.28
N PHE A 205 -3.71 7.67 0.01
CA PHE A 205 -2.38 7.48 0.58
C PHE A 205 -1.53 6.49 -0.22
N THR A 206 -0.39 6.97 -0.70
CA THR A 206 0.59 6.19 -1.44
C THR A 206 2.00 6.73 -1.22
N SER A 207 3.01 5.88 -1.34
CA SER A 207 4.43 6.28 -1.44
C SER A 207 4.84 6.53 -2.90
N ASN A 208 3.95 6.27 -3.86
CA ASN A 208 4.25 6.44 -5.29
C ASN A 208 4.19 7.93 -5.69
N LYS A 209 5.37 8.55 -5.79
CA LYS A 209 5.54 9.95 -6.21
C LYS A 209 4.87 10.27 -7.55
N LEU A 210 4.92 9.34 -8.52
CA LEU A 210 4.34 9.57 -9.84
C LEU A 210 2.81 9.71 -9.77
N LEU A 211 2.13 8.91 -8.94
CA LEU A 211 0.68 9.03 -8.75
C LEU A 211 0.29 10.36 -8.09
N LEU A 212 1.10 10.81 -7.12
CA LEU A 212 0.92 12.09 -6.45
C LEU A 212 1.10 13.26 -7.42
N GLU A 213 2.19 13.28 -8.19
CA GLU A 213 2.46 14.29 -9.21
C GLU A 213 1.36 14.33 -10.29
N GLN A 214 0.90 13.18 -10.75
CA GLN A 214 -0.21 13.10 -11.70
C GLN A 214 -1.51 13.69 -11.14
N SER A 215 -1.79 13.47 -9.86
CA SER A 215 -2.91 14.11 -9.17
C SER A 215 -2.71 15.63 -9.16
N VAL A 216 -1.60 16.12 -8.60
CA VAL A 216 -1.26 17.56 -8.55
C VAL A 216 -1.37 18.22 -9.93
N ASN A 217 -0.87 17.60 -10.99
CA ASN A 217 -0.87 18.14 -12.34
C ASN A 217 -2.29 18.32 -12.94
N ARG A 218 -3.32 17.65 -12.40
CA ARG A 218 -4.74 17.85 -12.76
C ARG A 218 -5.39 19.04 -12.05
N PHE A 219 -4.68 19.71 -11.14
CA PHE A 219 -5.18 20.88 -10.43
C PHE A 219 -5.57 22.01 -11.38
N MET A 220 -6.69 22.66 -11.08
CA MET A 220 -7.15 23.86 -11.75
C MET A 220 -7.93 24.71 -10.74
N GLY A 221 -7.44 25.93 -10.50
CA GLY A 221 -8.11 26.90 -9.66
C GLY A 221 -9.40 27.40 -10.30
N ARG A 222 -10.41 27.64 -9.47
CA ARG A 222 -11.74 28.14 -9.86
C ARG A 222 -12.22 29.27 -8.95
N LYS A 223 -11.30 29.95 -8.26
CA LYS A 223 -11.63 31.10 -7.39
C LYS A 223 -12.46 32.11 -8.17
N ILE A 224 -13.57 32.50 -7.56
CA ILE A 224 -14.39 33.61 -8.06
C ILE A 224 -13.64 34.93 -7.89
N ARG A 225 -13.83 35.83 -8.86
CA ARG A 225 -13.16 37.14 -8.94
C ARG A 225 -13.29 37.93 -7.63
N SER A 226 -12.34 38.81 -7.30
CA SER A 226 -12.35 39.64 -6.08
C SER A 226 -13.71 40.31 -5.77
N ALA A 227 -14.06 40.35 -4.48
CA ALA A 227 -15.26 41.04 -3.99
C ALA A 227 -15.22 42.55 -4.28
N THR A 228 -14.04 43.16 -4.24
CA THR A 228 -13.85 44.57 -4.61
C THR A 228 -14.19 44.81 -6.08
N LEU A 229 -13.75 43.96 -7.00
CA LEU A 229 -14.02 44.13 -8.43
C LEU A 229 -15.50 43.89 -8.76
N GLU A 230 -16.14 42.90 -8.15
CA GLU A 230 -17.58 42.66 -8.32
C GLU A 230 -18.42 43.83 -7.78
N ARG A 231 -18.03 44.41 -6.65
CA ARG A 231 -18.66 45.62 -6.10
C ARG A 231 -18.42 46.84 -7.01
N LEU A 232 -17.25 46.96 -7.62
CA LEU A 232 -16.97 48.02 -8.61
C LEU A 232 -17.87 47.89 -9.84
N ASP A 233 -18.07 46.68 -10.35
CA ASP A 233 -18.97 46.46 -11.50
C ASP A 233 -20.43 46.70 -11.13
N ALA A 234 -20.85 46.34 -9.91
CA ALA A 234 -22.16 46.70 -9.37
C ALA A 234 -22.33 48.23 -9.25
N TYR A 235 -21.31 48.96 -8.79
CA TYR A 235 -21.29 50.42 -8.78
C TYR A 235 -21.47 51.02 -10.18
N ASN A 236 -20.66 50.57 -11.13
CA ASN A 236 -20.66 51.10 -12.49
C ASN A 236 -22.00 50.85 -13.19
N ARG A 237 -22.63 49.69 -12.95
CA ARG A 237 -23.99 49.39 -13.44
C ARG A 237 -25.05 50.32 -12.83
N GLN A 238 -25.02 50.55 -11.52
CA GLN A 238 -25.98 51.44 -10.84
C GLN A 238 -25.84 52.89 -11.32
N ARG A 239 -24.58 53.38 -11.43
CA ARG A 239 -24.26 54.70 -11.99
C ARG A 239 -24.79 54.87 -13.41
N GLY A 240 -24.76 53.83 -14.24
CA GLY A 240 -25.31 53.85 -15.60
C GLY A 240 -26.84 53.87 -15.69
N THR A 241 -27.57 53.62 -14.60
CA THR A 241 -29.04 53.47 -14.59
C THR A 241 -29.81 54.57 -13.84
N GLN A 242 -29.13 55.48 -13.13
CA GLN A 242 -29.80 56.55 -12.39
C GLN A 242 -29.97 57.83 -13.22
N LEU A 243 -31.21 58.09 -13.65
CA LEU A 243 -31.71 59.46 -13.78
C LEU A 243 -31.75 60.07 -12.37
N PRO A 244 -31.36 61.35 -12.19
CA PRO A 244 -31.28 61.96 -10.87
C PRO A 244 -32.67 62.18 -10.31
N ASP A 245 -33.11 61.34 -9.37
CA ASP A 245 -34.22 61.68 -8.47
C ASP A 245 -33.72 61.82 -7.03
N SER A 246 -33.68 63.07 -6.63
CA SER A 246 -33.14 63.62 -5.39
C SER A 246 -34.17 63.46 -4.26
N SER A 247 -34.45 62.27 -3.75
CA SER A 247 -35.30 62.17 -2.55
C SER A 247 -35.28 60.86 -1.75
N SER A 248 -34.18 60.09 -1.75
CA SER A 248 -33.98 59.14 -0.65
C SER A 248 -32.58 59.20 -0.05
N ASN A 249 -32.52 59.81 1.13
CA ASN A 249 -31.51 59.57 2.15
C ASN A 249 -31.47 58.06 2.49
N ARG A 250 -30.83 57.26 1.64
CA ARG A 250 -30.18 56.01 2.02
C ARG A 250 -28.66 56.23 2.02
N ALA A 251 -28.23 57.30 2.68
CA ALA A 251 -26.88 57.39 3.20
C ALA A 251 -26.70 56.22 4.19
N GLY A 252 -25.84 55.25 3.84
CA GLY A 252 -25.34 54.27 4.82
C GLY A 252 -25.29 52.79 4.45
N LYS A 253 -25.36 52.34 3.19
CA LYS A 253 -25.00 50.94 2.87
C LYS A 253 -24.07 50.88 1.67
N GLY A 254 -22.86 50.37 1.90
CA GLY A 254 -21.89 50.07 0.85
C GLY A 254 -22.49 49.15 -0.20
N ILE A 255 -21.93 49.19 -1.40
CA ILE A 255 -22.39 48.34 -2.51
C ILE A 255 -22.15 46.90 -2.10
N GLN A 256 -23.24 46.12 -2.02
CA GLN A 256 -23.16 44.74 -1.62
C GLN A 256 -22.52 43.91 -2.75
N ASP A 257 -21.66 42.97 -2.36
CA ASP A 257 -21.11 42.00 -3.30
C ASP A 257 -22.23 41.06 -3.80
N PRO A 258 -22.52 41.00 -5.11
CA PRO A 258 -23.53 40.10 -5.65
C PRO A 258 -23.20 38.61 -5.43
N LEU A 259 -21.93 38.26 -5.17
CA LEU A 259 -21.46 36.89 -4.96
C LEU A 259 -21.15 36.56 -3.50
N ASP A 260 -21.58 37.37 -2.53
CA ASP A 260 -21.33 37.16 -1.09
C ASP A 260 -21.70 35.74 -0.62
N PHE A 261 -22.87 35.24 -1.06
CA PHE A 261 -23.34 33.89 -0.72
C PHE A 261 -22.42 32.79 -1.28
N GLU A 262 -21.96 32.95 -2.53
CA GLU A 262 -21.06 31.98 -3.18
C GLU A 262 -19.68 31.98 -2.51
N ARG A 263 -19.16 33.15 -2.09
CA ARG A 263 -17.92 33.23 -1.30
C ARG A 263 -18.05 32.52 0.03
N ALA A 264 -19.13 32.79 0.76
CA ALA A 264 -19.37 32.13 2.04
C ALA A 264 -19.51 30.61 1.88
N TYR A 265 -20.17 30.16 0.81
CA TYR A 265 -20.29 28.74 0.46
C TYR A 265 -18.91 28.11 0.15
N ASN A 266 -18.06 28.76 -0.64
CA ASN A 266 -16.73 28.27 -0.99
C ASN A 266 -15.81 28.21 0.25
N ALA A 267 -15.87 29.23 1.11
CA ALA A 267 -15.15 29.27 2.39
C ALA A 267 -15.55 28.11 3.29
N ARG A 268 -16.86 27.86 3.46
CA ARG A 268 -17.38 26.73 4.24
C ARG A 268 -17.00 25.38 3.64
N THR A 269 -17.03 25.26 2.31
CA THR A 269 -16.66 24.02 1.60
C THR A 269 -15.19 23.65 1.85
N SER A 270 -14.29 24.64 1.81
CA SER A 270 -12.86 24.40 2.12
C SER A 270 -12.63 24.03 3.57
N MET A 271 -13.27 24.73 4.51
CA MET A 271 -13.15 24.40 5.94
C MET A 271 -13.75 23.04 6.27
N GLY A 272 -14.92 22.70 5.71
CA GLY A 272 -15.51 21.37 5.86
C GLY A 272 -14.64 20.26 5.28
N SER A 273 -13.91 20.53 4.18
CA SER A 273 -12.94 19.58 3.65
C SER A 273 -11.77 19.35 4.62
N LEU A 274 -11.18 20.41 5.18
CA LEU A 274 -10.13 20.29 6.19
C LEU A 274 -10.62 19.57 7.45
N GLU A 275 -11.85 19.86 7.89
CA GLU A 275 -12.50 19.19 9.03
C GLU A 275 -12.65 17.68 8.77
N ASN A 276 -13.23 17.30 7.64
CA ASN A 276 -13.46 15.90 7.27
C ASN A 276 -12.15 15.11 7.16
N ILE A 277 -11.11 15.70 6.57
CA ILE A 277 -9.79 15.07 6.48
C ILE A 277 -9.19 14.89 7.87
N ALA A 278 -9.27 15.90 8.73
CA ALA A 278 -8.78 15.80 10.10
C ALA A 278 -9.52 14.72 10.91
N GLN A 279 -10.84 14.59 10.73
CA GLN A 279 -11.65 13.53 11.35
C GLN A 279 -11.29 12.14 10.81
N TYR A 280 -11.09 12.00 9.50
CA TYR A 280 -10.65 10.75 8.87
C TYR A 280 -9.31 10.25 9.44
N LEU A 281 -8.41 11.19 9.74
CA LEU A 281 -7.10 10.92 10.34
C LEU A 281 -7.14 10.54 11.83
N ASN A 282 -8.32 10.51 12.47
CA ASN A 282 -8.48 10.01 13.84
C ASN A 282 -8.04 8.55 13.98
N ASN A 283 -8.18 7.73 12.94
CA ASN A 283 -7.81 6.30 12.99
C ASN A 283 -6.30 6.06 12.88
N VAL A 284 -5.50 7.13 12.73
CA VAL A 284 -4.04 7.08 12.74
C VAL A 284 -3.56 7.62 14.08
N GLN A 285 -2.95 6.79 14.91
CA GLN A 285 -2.50 7.13 16.27
C GLN A 285 -0.98 6.99 16.40
N GLY A 286 -0.39 7.53 17.47
CA GLY A 286 1.02 7.32 17.81
C GLY A 286 2.01 8.13 16.97
N ARG A 287 1.52 9.04 16.12
CA ARG A 287 2.38 9.92 15.31
C ARG A 287 1.70 11.20 14.88
N ARG A 288 2.53 12.23 14.63
CA ARG A 288 2.11 13.52 14.08
C ARG A 288 1.64 13.36 12.64
N LYS A 289 0.58 14.08 12.28
CA LYS A 289 -0.03 14.07 10.95
C LYS A 289 -0.01 15.49 10.41
N ALA A 290 0.44 15.65 9.17
CA ALA A 290 0.60 16.95 8.55
C ALA A 290 -0.36 17.13 7.38
N ILE A 291 -1.12 18.23 7.39
CA ILE A 291 -1.83 18.69 6.20
C ILE A 291 -1.03 19.83 5.58
N LEU A 292 -0.62 19.67 4.33
CA LEU A 292 -0.03 20.72 3.51
C LEU A 292 -1.16 21.39 2.72
N PHE A 293 -1.60 22.56 3.15
CA PHE A 293 -2.72 23.27 2.55
C PHE A 293 -2.23 24.34 1.58
N PHE A 294 -2.32 24.05 0.28
CA PHE A 294 -1.94 24.96 -0.79
C PHE A 294 -3.16 25.81 -1.19
N SER A 295 -3.15 27.08 -0.79
CA SER A 295 -4.30 27.98 -0.95
C SER A 295 -3.85 29.44 -0.98
N GLU A 296 -4.57 30.29 -1.71
CA GLU A 296 -4.41 31.75 -1.58
C GLU A 296 -5.06 32.31 -0.31
N GLY A 297 -5.81 31.48 0.42
CA GLY A 297 -6.52 31.82 1.65
C GLY A 297 -7.95 32.33 1.42
N ILE A 298 -8.70 32.44 2.51
CA ILE A 298 -10.10 32.91 2.49
C ILE A 298 -10.11 34.43 2.65
N ASP A 299 -10.60 35.15 1.63
CA ASP A 299 -10.74 36.61 1.61
C ASP A 299 -12.08 37.12 2.18
N TYR A 300 -12.77 36.29 2.96
CA TYR A 300 -14.02 36.59 3.66
C TYR A 300 -13.75 37.28 5.01
N ASP A 301 -14.47 38.35 5.31
CA ASP A 301 -14.39 39.08 6.56
C ASP A 301 -15.21 38.42 7.66
N THR A 302 -14.56 37.55 8.43
CA THR A 302 -15.21 36.86 9.56
C THR A 302 -15.52 37.77 10.74
N LEU A 303 -15.09 39.04 10.73
CA LEU A 303 -15.31 40.00 11.81
C LEU A 303 -16.60 40.82 11.62
N ASP A 304 -17.19 40.82 10.42
CA ASP A 304 -18.49 41.45 10.13
C ASP A 304 -19.69 40.60 10.63
N VAL A 305 -19.64 40.21 11.89
CA VAL A 305 -20.62 39.31 12.53
C VAL A 305 -22.01 39.95 12.62
N MET A 306 -22.10 41.28 12.57
CA MET A 306 -23.36 42.04 12.61
C MET A 306 -23.97 42.28 11.23
N GLY A 307 -23.30 41.87 10.15
CA GLY A 307 -23.89 41.69 8.81
C GLY A 307 -24.15 42.97 8.03
N ASP A 308 -23.29 43.98 8.16
CA ASP A 308 -23.46 45.24 7.43
C ASP A 308 -23.06 45.11 5.94
N ILE A 309 -22.10 44.22 5.62
CA ILE A 309 -21.59 43.98 4.26
C ILE A 309 -21.63 42.49 3.91
N GLN A 310 -21.28 41.59 4.84
CA GLN A 310 -21.15 40.14 4.64
C GLN A 310 -22.05 39.34 5.58
N ARG A 311 -23.07 38.68 5.03
CA ARG A 311 -24.18 38.15 5.85
C ARG A 311 -23.89 36.80 6.51
N ASN A 312 -22.85 36.11 6.06
CA ASN A 312 -22.51 34.75 6.51
C ASN A 312 -21.19 34.70 7.29
N ALA A 313 -20.70 35.84 7.78
CA ALA A 313 -19.45 35.93 8.55
C ALA A 313 -19.43 34.99 9.76
N SER A 314 -20.56 34.86 10.48
CA SER A 314 -20.71 33.91 11.58
C SER A 314 -20.52 32.46 11.12
N ASP A 315 -21.16 32.06 10.02
CA ASP A 315 -21.11 30.67 9.53
C ASP A 315 -19.69 30.29 9.08
N VAL A 316 -19.00 31.19 8.39
CA VAL A 316 -17.61 30.99 7.96
C VAL A 316 -16.68 30.90 9.18
N LEU A 317 -16.86 31.78 10.17
CA LEU A 317 -16.10 31.75 11.41
C LEU A 317 -16.30 30.44 12.18
N TYR A 318 -17.53 29.91 12.22
CA TYR A 318 -17.79 28.61 12.85
C TYR A 318 -17.14 27.47 12.08
N ALA A 319 -17.27 27.43 10.75
CA ALA A 319 -16.62 26.40 9.94
C ALA A 319 -15.09 26.38 10.12
N MET A 320 -14.46 27.55 10.19
CA MET A 320 -13.03 27.67 10.48
C MET A 320 -12.67 27.13 11.87
N LYS A 321 -13.48 27.45 12.89
CA LYS A 321 -13.30 26.92 14.25
C LYS A 321 -13.49 25.40 14.31
N ASP A 322 -14.45 24.85 13.57
CA ASP A 322 -14.73 23.42 13.52
C ASP A 322 -13.59 22.66 12.83
N ALA A 323 -13.04 23.19 11.74
CA ALA A 323 -11.84 22.64 11.09
C ALA A 323 -10.62 22.62 12.04
N ILE A 324 -10.36 23.72 12.75
CA ILE A 324 -9.29 23.80 13.77
C ILE A 324 -9.56 22.82 14.92
N ALA A 325 -10.81 22.72 15.38
CA ALA A 325 -11.22 21.81 16.44
C ALA A 325 -10.98 20.35 16.04
N ALA A 326 -11.40 19.94 14.86
CA ALA A 326 -11.17 18.60 14.33
C ALA A 326 -9.67 18.29 14.20
N ALA A 327 -8.89 19.24 13.68
CA ALA A 327 -7.44 19.06 13.54
C ALA A 327 -6.73 18.88 14.89
N THR A 328 -7.01 19.79 15.83
CA THR A 328 -6.41 19.74 17.17
C THR A 328 -6.84 18.51 17.95
N GLN A 329 -8.11 18.09 17.86
CA GLN A 329 -8.61 16.87 18.51
C GLN A 329 -7.92 15.62 17.98
N ASN A 330 -7.65 15.55 16.68
CA ASN A 330 -7.09 14.37 16.03
C ASN A 330 -5.57 14.44 15.85
N ASN A 331 -4.87 15.35 16.54
CA ASN A 331 -3.40 15.50 16.45
C ASN A 331 -2.88 15.75 15.02
N VAL A 332 -3.56 16.66 14.31
CA VAL A 332 -3.24 17.08 12.93
C VAL A 332 -2.76 18.54 12.95
N ALA A 333 -1.62 18.80 12.32
CA ALA A 333 -1.08 20.15 12.14
C ALA A 333 -1.28 20.65 10.71
N PHE A 334 -1.74 21.89 10.55
CA PHE A 334 -1.90 22.54 9.25
C PHE A 334 -0.66 23.36 8.88
N TYR A 335 -0.10 23.06 7.71
CA TYR A 335 0.99 23.81 7.09
C TYR A 335 0.43 24.52 5.87
N THR A 336 0.14 25.80 6.02
CA THR A 336 -0.52 26.59 4.98
C THR A 336 0.51 27.23 4.05
N ILE A 337 0.29 27.13 2.75
CA ILE A 337 1.27 27.50 1.72
C ILE A 337 0.57 28.40 0.70
N ASP A 338 0.95 29.68 0.67
CA ASP A 338 0.46 30.65 -0.32
C ASP A 338 1.33 30.57 -1.59
N PRO A 339 0.81 30.02 -2.70
CA PRO A 339 1.59 29.82 -3.93
C PRO A 339 1.98 31.13 -4.62
N ARG A 340 1.35 32.26 -4.26
CA ARG A 340 1.60 33.59 -4.87
C ARG A 340 2.95 34.19 -4.45
N GLY A 341 3.54 33.68 -3.37
CA GLY A 341 4.83 34.13 -2.84
C GLY A 341 4.86 35.63 -2.49
N LEU A 342 5.95 36.32 -2.82
CA LEU A 342 6.11 37.76 -2.54
C LEU A 342 5.12 38.66 -3.32
N GLY A 343 4.49 38.15 -4.38
CA GLY A 343 3.56 38.91 -5.23
C GLY A 343 2.11 38.97 -4.73
N ALA A 344 1.79 38.32 -3.60
CA ALA A 344 0.44 38.16 -3.10
C ALA A 344 -0.35 39.48 -2.89
N MET A 345 0.34 40.59 -2.61
CA MET A 345 -0.29 41.91 -2.37
C MET A 345 -0.66 42.69 -3.64
N PHE A 346 -0.06 42.37 -4.80
CA PHE A 346 -0.19 43.18 -6.02
C PHE A 346 -0.55 42.32 -7.25
N GLY A 347 -1.38 41.29 -7.04
CA GLY A 347 -1.74 40.32 -8.07
C GLY A 347 -2.53 40.88 -9.25
N GLY A 348 -2.93 39.99 -10.16
CA GLY A 348 -3.62 40.32 -11.43
C GLY A 348 -4.91 41.13 -11.28
N GLU A 349 -5.57 41.06 -10.13
CA GLU A 349 -6.79 41.82 -9.83
C GLU A 349 -6.56 43.35 -9.81
N SER A 350 -5.35 43.79 -9.47
CA SER A 350 -4.99 45.21 -9.53
C SER A 350 -4.95 45.76 -10.96
N ILE A 351 -4.67 44.89 -11.94
CA ILE A 351 -4.63 45.23 -13.38
C ILE A 351 -6.05 45.43 -13.92
N GLU A 352 -7.02 44.69 -13.39
CA GLU A 352 -8.43 44.74 -13.82
C GLU A 352 -9.21 45.92 -13.22
N MET A 353 -8.66 46.60 -12.23
CA MET A 353 -9.30 47.73 -11.56
C MET A 353 -9.41 48.93 -12.51
N THR A 354 -10.57 49.11 -13.14
CA THR A 354 -10.85 50.27 -14.00
C THR A 354 -11.57 51.37 -13.21
N ALA A 355 -10.82 52.40 -12.82
CA ALA A 355 -11.31 53.64 -12.18
C ALA A 355 -12.26 53.42 -10.96
N PRO A 356 -11.71 53.31 -9.73
CA PRO A 356 -12.55 53.18 -8.53
C PRO A 356 -13.39 54.44 -8.26
N PRO A 357 -14.46 54.36 -7.45
CA PRO A 357 -15.27 55.52 -7.07
C PRO A 357 -14.41 56.61 -6.41
N GLU A 358 -14.69 57.89 -6.71
CA GLU A 358 -13.99 59.02 -6.08
C GLU A 358 -14.32 59.16 -4.59
N ASP A 359 -15.54 58.79 -4.19
CA ASP A 359 -15.99 58.84 -2.80
C ASP A 359 -15.47 57.62 -2.01
N PRO A 360 -14.58 57.82 -1.02
CA PRO A 360 -14.04 56.73 -0.21
C PRO A 360 -15.09 56.00 0.63
N ALA A 361 -16.28 56.59 0.85
CA ALA A 361 -17.36 56.00 1.62
C ALA A 361 -17.87 54.68 1.02
N TYR A 362 -17.66 54.44 -0.28
CA TYR A 362 -18.01 53.17 -0.92
C TYR A 362 -17.05 52.02 -0.56
N GLY A 363 -15.85 52.31 -0.04
CA GLY A 363 -14.88 51.29 0.37
C GLY A 363 -14.43 50.36 -0.77
N ILE A 364 -14.36 50.89 -2.00
CA ILE A 364 -13.95 50.19 -3.23
C ILE A 364 -12.70 50.88 -3.77
N GLY A 365 -11.57 50.16 -3.84
CA GLY A 365 -10.34 50.70 -4.42
C GLY A 365 -9.13 49.79 -4.20
N THR A 366 -7.94 50.29 -4.50
CA THR A 366 -6.69 49.53 -4.33
C THR A 366 -6.46 49.11 -2.88
N GLN A 367 -6.90 49.92 -1.91
CA GLN A 367 -6.82 49.59 -0.48
C GLN A 367 -7.75 48.44 -0.07
N SER A 368 -8.92 48.29 -0.71
CA SER A 368 -9.82 47.18 -0.41
C SER A 368 -9.32 45.87 -1.02
N LEU A 369 -8.70 45.90 -2.21
CA LEU A 369 -7.94 44.77 -2.76
C LEU A 369 -6.78 44.35 -1.84
N ALA A 370 -5.99 45.31 -1.35
CA ALA A 370 -4.91 45.02 -0.42
C ALA A 370 -5.43 44.43 0.91
N SER A 371 -6.60 44.90 1.37
CA SER A 371 -7.26 44.35 2.56
C SER A 371 -7.76 42.92 2.34
N GLU A 372 -8.32 42.60 1.17
CA GLU A 372 -8.70 41.23 0.78
C GLU A 372 -7.48 40.30 0.79
N ALA A 373 -6.37 40.70 0.17
CA ALA A 373 -5.14 39.91 0.15
C ALA A 373 -4.55 39.69 1.56
N ARG A 374 -4.60 40.70 2.45
CA ARG A 374 -4.19 40.54 3.85
C ARG A 374 -5.09 39.57 4.60
N ARG A 375 -6.41 39.70 4.48
CA ARG A 375 -7.38 38.78 5.11
C ARG A 375 -7.15 37.34 4.67
N SER A 376 -6.90 37.13 3.37
CA SER A 376 -6.59 35.81 2.83
C SER A 376 -5.35 35.22 3.50
N GLN A 377 -4.27 35.99 3.64
CA GLN A 377 -3.05 35.53 4.33
C GLN A 377 -3.23 35.33 5.84
N ASP A 378 -4.00 36.19 6.50
CA ASP A 378 -4.29 36.08 7.93
C ASP A 378 -5.11 34.83 8.24
N SER A 379 -6.01 34.42 7.33
CA SER A 379 -6.73 33.14 7.44
C SER A 379 -5.76 31.95 7.44
N LEU A 380 -4.76 31.95 6.56
CA LEU A 380 -3.73 30.90 6.47
C LEU A 380 -2.85 30.86 7.71
N ARG A 381 -2.47 32.03 8.25
CA ARG A 381 -1.71 32.14 9.51
C ARG A 381 -2.49 31.55 10.68
N THR A 382 -3.76 31.94 10.81
CA THR A 382 -4.62 31.49 11.90
C THR A 382 -4.77 29.96 11.90
N LEU A 383 -5.04 29.36 10.73
CA LEU A 383 -5.15 27.90 10.59
C LEU A 383 -3.87 27.17 11.02
N ALA A 384 -2.70 27.66 10.60
CA ALA A 384 -1.43 27.05 10.95
C ALA A 384 -1.08 27.22 12.44
N GLU A 385 -1.21 28.44 12.97
CA GLU A 385 -0.81 28.77 14.34
C GLU A 385 -1.69 28.09 15.40
N GLU A 386 -3.00 27.95 15.14
CA GLU A 386 -3.92 27.30 16.07
C GLU A 386 -3.77 25.77 16.10
N THR A 387 -3.26 25.17 15.02
CA THR A 387 -3.04 23.71 14.91
C THR A 387 -1.59 23.30 15.19
N GLY A 388 -0.69 24.25 15.49
CA GLY A 388 0.72 23.97 15.79
C GLY A 388 1.62 23.73 14.56
N GLY A 389 1.16 24.15 13.38
CA GLY A 389 1.92 24.11 12.12
C GLY A 389 2.60 25.45 11.78
N LEU A 390 2.92 25.63 10.49
CA LEU A 390 3.63 26.80 9.96
C LEU A 390 2.90 27.37 8.73
N ALA A 391 2.72 28.69 8.70
CA ALA A 391 2.25 29.41 7.53
C ALA A 391 3.42 29.91 6.67
N VAL A 392 3.39 29.58 5.39
CA VAL A 392 4.34 29.97 4.35
C VAL A 392 3.66 31.01 3.47
N VAL A 393 3.77 32.27 3.88
CA VAL A 393 3.16 33.43 3.21
C VAL A 393 4.23 34.49 2.93
N ASN A 394 4.07 35.27 1.86
CA ASN A 394 5.00 36.35 1.46
C ASN A 394 6.47 35.89 1.32
N THR A 395 6.70 34.71 0.76
CA THR A 395 8.06 34.21 0.48
C THR A 395 8.11 33.45 -0.85
N ASN A 396 9.21 33.59 -1.58
CA ASN A 396 9.52 32.74 -2.74
C ASN A 396 10.51 31.62 -2.37
N ASP A 397 11.01 31.60 -1.14
CA ASP A 397 11.89 30.56 -0.61
C ASP A 397 11.06 29.42 0.00
N PHE A 398 10.46 28.62 -0.89
CA PHE A 398 9.70 27.44 -0.49
C PHE A 398 10.59 26.31 0.02
N ALA A 399 11.83 26.19 -0.49
CA ALA A 399 12.77 25.13 -0.08
C ALA A 399 13.06 25.19 1.42
N THR A 400 13.45 26.36 1.95
CA THR A 400 13.69 26.53 3.39
C THR A 400 12.42 26.27 4.21
N ALA A 401 11.27 26.66 3.69
CA ALA A 401 9.98 26.41 4.35
C ALA A 401 9.66 24.91 4.41
N TYR A 402 9.85 24.18 3.31
CA TYR A 402 9.65 22.73 3.24
C TYR A 402 10.63 21.97 4.13
N ASP A 403 11.90 22.38 4.20
CA ASP A 403 12.87 21.78 5.12
C ASP A 403 12.41 21.95 6.58
N ARG A 404 11.90 23.14 6.95
CA ARG A 404 11.33 23.35 8.30
C ARG A 404 10.12 22.47 8.57
N ILE A 405 9.24 22.28 7.59
CA ILE A 405 8.07 21.40 7.69
C ILE A 405 8.52 19.95 7.87
N VAL A 406 9.43 19.48 7.03
CA VAL A 406 10.06 18.15 7.10
C VAL A 406 10.66 17.94 8.50
N HIS A 407 11.53 18.84 8.96
CA HIS A 407 12.17 18.71 10.28
C HIS A 407 11.17 18.70 11.43
N ALA A 408 10.14 19.55 11.40
CA ALA A 408 9.09 19.61 12.43
C ALA A 408 8.25 18.32 12.50
N ASN A 409 8.18 17.56 11.42
CA ASN A 409 7.51 16.25 11.35
C ASN A 409 8.47 15.07 11.52
N SER A 410 9.77 15.33 11.61
CA SER A 410 10.81 14.29 11.75
C SER A 410 11.29 14.15 13.20
N HIS A 411 11.35 15.24 13.96
CA HIS A 411 11.81 15.24 15.35
C HIS A 411 10.81 15.96 16.27
N TYR A 412 10.20 15.20 17.19
CA TYR A 412 9.27 15.73 18.19
C TYR A 412 9.13 14.76 19.37
N TYR A 413 8.66 15.26 20.50
CA TYR A 413 8.24 14.44 21.63
C TYR A 413 6.74 14.23 21.59
N LEU A 414 6.28 12.99 21.70
CA LEU A 414 4.87 12.65 21.82
C LEU A 414 4.53 12.41 23.30
N LEU A 415 3.69 13.27 23.85
CA LEU A 415 3.22 13.20 25.23
C LEU A 415 1.76 12.75 25.26
N GLY A 416 1.49 11.65 25.96
CA GLY A 416 0.14 11.15 26.18
C GLY A 416 -0.34 11.41 27.60
N TYR A 417 -1.58 11.85 27.80
CA TYR A 417 -2.18 11.93 29.13
C TYR A 417 -3.68 11.62 29.11
N TYR A 418 -4.20 11.22 30.26
CA TYR A 418 -5.63 11.08 30.50
C TYR A 418 -6.14 12.32 31.24
N PRO A 419 -7.08 13.08 30.66
CA PRO A 419 -7.63 14.25 31.30
C PRO A 419 -8.38 13.91 32.58
N LYS A 420 -8.22 14.73 33.62
CA LYS A 420 -8.93 14.57 34.90
C LYS A 420 -10.46 14.73 34.83
N TYR A 421 -10.99 15.37 33.79
CA TYR A 421 -12.43 15.62 33.65
C TYR A 421 -12.97 15.13 32.30
N GLU A 422 -13.96 14.23 32.35
CA GLU A 422 -14.44 13.43 31.21
C GLU A 422 -15.69 13.98 30.49
N ARG A 423 -16.13 15.22 30.81
CA ARG A 423 -17.36 15.74 30.19
C ARG A 423 -17.16 16.00 28.69
N ARG A 424 -17.94 15.30 27.86
CA ARG A 424 -18.14 15.55 26.41
C ARG A 424 -19.01 16.77 26.17
N ASP A 425 -18.54 17.92 26.62
CA ASP A 425 -19.30 19.17 26.66
C ASP A 425 -19.10 20.09 25.45
N GLY A 426 -18.30 19.68 24.45
CA GLY A 426 -18.02 20.51 23.28
C GLY A 426 -17.10 21.70 23.56
N ARG A 427 -16.55 21.83 24.77
CA ARG A 427 -15.74 23.00 25.15
C ARG A 427 -14.29 22.82 24.75
N PHE A 428 -13.68 23.92 24.32
CA PHE A 428 -12.24 23.99 24.12
C PHE A 428 -11.52 23.80 25.44
N ARG A 429 -10.46 23.00 25.41
CA ARG A 429 -9.55 22.72 26.52
C ARG A 429 -8.18 23.25 26.15
N ARG A 430 -7.75 24.30 26.83
CA ARG A 430 -6.42 24.89 26.65
C ARG A 430 -5.36 23.95 27.21
N ILE A 431 -4.37 23.64 26.40
CA ILE A 431 -3.16 22.88 26.78
C ILE A 431 -2.00 23.86 26.92
N GLU A 432 -1.21 23.68 27.98
CA GLU A 432 0.06 24.35 28.15
C GLU A 432 1.14 23.30 28.45
N VAL A 433 2.18 23.28 27.62
CA VAL A 433 3.36 22.43 27.81
C VAL A 433 4.53 23.30 28.25
N ARG A 434 5.18 22.92 29.34
CA ARG A 434 6.41 23.55 29.83
C ARG A 434 7.53 22.54 29.89
N VAL A 435 8.74 23.01 29.61
CA VAL A 435 9.97 22.23 29.75
C VAL A 435 10.82 22.88 30.83
N LYS A 436 11.35 22.07 31.75
CA LYS A 436 12.16 22.55 32.89
C LYS A 436 13.53 23.09 32.47
N ARG A 437 14.03 22.65 31.31
CA ARG A 437 15.31 23.08 30.76
C ARG A 437 15.27 24.58 30.39
N PRO A 438 16.22 25.40 30.86
CA PRO A 438 16.27 26.82 30.51
C PRO A 438 16.75 27.03 29.06
N GLY A 439 16.41 28.18 28.47
CA GLY A 439 16.90 28.58 27.13
C GLY A 439 16.27 27.82 25.95
N VAL A 440 15.14 27.16 26.16
CA VAL A 440 14.43 26.42 25.10
C VAL A 440 13.10 27.08 24.74
N LYS A 441 12.71 26.96 23.48
CA LYS A 441 11.40 27.33 22.95
C LYS A 441 10.58 26.07 22.76
N VAL A 442 9.37 26.06 23.31
CA VAL A 442 8.43 24.94 23.21
C VAL A 442 7.32 25.32 22.25
N VAL A 443 7.10 24.48 21.24
CA VAL A 443 5.98 24.59 20.30
C VAL A 443 5.14 23.33 20.44
N ALA A 444 3.87 23.52 20.78
CA ALA A 444 2.86 22.48 20.88
C ALA A 444 1.49 23.10 20.56
N ARG A 445 0.48 22.27 20.25
CA ARG A 445 -0.89 22.77 20.06
C ARG A 445 -1.41 23.49 21.30
N LYS A 446 -2.18 24.57 21.10
CA LYS A 446 -2.70 25.44 22.19
C LYS A 446 -3.83 24.80 22.99
N GLY A 447 -4.44 23.75 22.47
CA GLY A 447 -5.59 23.08 23.09
C GLY A 447 -6.28 22.15 22.11
N TYR A 448 -7.46 21.67 22.49
CA TYR A 448 -8.31 20.80 21.67
C TYR A 448 -9.78 20.98 22.07
N LEU A 449 -10.71 20.68 21.17
CA LEU A 449 -12.14 20.67 21.50
C LEU A 449 -12.54 19.29 22.05
N ARG A 450 -13.32 19.27 23.13
CA ARG A 450 -13.96 18.01 23.60
C ARG A 450 -15.03 17.60 22.59
N PRO A 451 -15.12 16.32 22.19
CA PRO A 451 -16.21 15.88 21.35
C PRO A 451 -17.56 16.12 22.05
N ARG A 452 -18.56 16.56 21.29
CA ARG A 452 -19.93 16.82 21.77
C ARG A 452 -20.84 15.63 21.46
N GLY A 453 -21.81 15.34 22.33
CA GLY A 453 -22.85 14.33 22.05
C GLY A 453 -22.41 12.88 22.23
N ARG A 454 -23.25 11.95 21.76
CA ARG A 454 -22.98 10.51 21.78
C ARG A 454 -21.93 10.17 20.73
N GLU A 455 -21.16 9.11 21.00
CA GLU A 455 -20.21 8.57 20.03
C GLU A 455 -20.96 8.18 18.75
N GLU A 456 -20.59 8.81 17.63
CA GLU A 456 -21.09 8.42 16.33
C GLU A 456 -20.48 7.07 15.98
N LYS A 457 -21.33 6.10 15.69
CA LYS A 457 -20.90 4.78 15.25
C LYS A 457 -20.22 4.95 13.88
N PRO A 458 -19.01 4.41 13.66
CA PRO A 458 -18.36 4.49 12.36
C PRO A 458 -19.31 3.99 11.25
N PRO A 459 -19.40 4.69 10.11
CA PRO A 459 -20.30 4.30 9.00
C PRO A 459 -20.02 2.86 8.57
N GLU A 460 -21.06 2.03 8.36
CA GLU A 460 -20.92 0.60 8.04
C GLU A 460 -19.94 0.34 6.87
N THR A 461 -18.99 -0.59 7.04
CA THR A 461 -17.98 -0.89 6.02
C THR A 461 -18.68 -1.69 4.94
N PRO A 462 -18.55 -1.30 3.67
CA PRO A 462 -18.70 -2.27 2.60
C PRO A 462 -17.49 -3.21 2.69
N ALA A 463 -17.68 -4.35 3.33
CA ALA A 463 -16.74 -5.47 3.32
C ALA A 463 -17.52 -6.71 2.87
N PRO A 464 -16.83 -7.73 2.33
CA PRO A 464 -17.49 -9.00 2.00
C PRO A 464 -18.24 -9.56 3.21
N THR A 465 -19.37 -10.23 2.95
CA THR A 465 -20.19 -10.88 3.97
C THR A 465 -19.32 -11.77 4.86
N ASP A 466 -19.66 -11.84 6.16
CA ASP A 466 -18.95 -12.63 7.17
C ASP A 466 -17.49 -12.23 7.45
N THR A 467 -16.98 -11.12 6.89
CA THR A 467 -15.67 -10.58 7.29
C THR A 467 -15.69 -10.23 8.78
N SER A 468 -14.69 -10.72 9.53
CA SER A 468 -14.61 -10.48 10.97
C SER A 468 -14.40 -9.00 11.31
N ALA A 469 -14.79 -8.59 12.52
CA ALA A 469 -14.74 -7.19 12.94
C ALA A 469 -13.33 -6.58 12.87
N GLY A 470 -12.30 -7.34 13.28
CA GLY A 470 -10.90 -6.87 13.23
C GLY A 470 -10.40 -6.67 11.80
N VAL A 471 -10.77 -7.57 10.87
CA VAL A 471 -10.42 -7.43 9.45
C VAL A 471 -11.18 -6.26 8.82
N LYS A 472 -12.47 -6.08 9.13
CA LYS A 472 -13.27 -4.93 8.68
C LYS A 472 -12.67 -3.59 9.12
N GLU A 473 -12.10 -3.53 10.31
CA GLU A 473 -11.43 -2.33 10.82
C GLU A 473 -10.16 -2.03 10.01
N LEU A 474 -9.34 -3.05 9.73
CA LEU A 474 -8.16 -2.90 8.88
C LEU A 474 -8.47 -2.44 7.45
N LEU A 475 -9.57 -2.94 6.86
CA LEU A 475 -10.01 -2.52 5.52
C LEU A 475 -10.46 -1.05 5.49
N ARG A 476 -11.01 -0.54 6.60
CA ARG A 476 -11.38 0.89 6.74
C ARG A 476 -10.21 1.80 7.07
N SER A 477 -9.15 1.26 7.67
CA SER A 477 -8.02 2.06 8.12
C SER A 477 -7.50 2.93 6.98
N PRO A 478 -7.17 4.21 7.23
CA PRO A 478 -6.57 5.07 6.22
C PRO A 478 -5.19 4.58 5.79
N LEU A 479 -4.53 3.75 6.59
CA LEU A 479 -3.16 3.27 6.39
C LEU A 479 -3.07 1.75 6.51
N PRO A 480 -2.16 1.10 5.77
CA PRO A 480 -1.86 -0.31 5.99
C PRO A 480 -1.27 -0.51 7.39
N GLN A 481 -1.64 -1.63 8.04
CA GLN A 481 -1.17 -1.97 9.37
C GLN A 481 -0.11 -3.09 9.30
N PRO A 482 1.01 -2.94 10.02
CA PRO A 482 1.97 -4.03 10.19
C PRO A 482 1.39 -5.12 11.11
N GLY A 483 2.12 -6.21 11.26
CA GLY A 483 1.72 -7.36 12.08
C GLY A 483 1.83 -8.64 11.28
N LEU A 484 0.73 -9.15 10.74
CA LEU A 484 0.77 -10.25 9.80
C LEU A 484 1.31 -9.76 8.46
N THR A 485 2.50 -10.23 8.08
CA THR A 485 3.13 -9.83 6.82
C THR A 485 2.36 -10.37 5.62
N LEU A 486 2.15 -9.51 4.64
CA LEU A 486 1.48 -9.79 3.37
C LEU A 486 2.31 -9.20 2.23
N GLY A 487 2.30 -9.88 1.09
CA GLY A 487 2.77 -9.37 -0.20
C GLY A 487 1.63 -9.43 -1.20
N VAL A 488 1.40 -8.37 -1.97
CA VAL A 488 0.31 -8.25 -2.93
C VAL A 488 0.84 -7.76 -4.27
N THR A 489 0.38 -8.38 -5.35
CA THR A 489 0.52 -7.85 -6.71
C THR A 489 -0.78 -8.07 -7.47
N ALA A 490 -1.09 -7.20 -8.43
CA ALA A 490 -2.29 -7.32 -9.23
C ALA A 490 -2.01 -7.00 -10.71
N ALA A 491 -2.48 -7.88 -11.60
CA ALA A 491 -2.33 -7.74 -13.04
C ALA A 491 -3.72 -7.67 -13.72
N PRO A 492 -4.07 -6.55 -14.37
CA PRO A 492 -5.32 -6.44 -15.13
C PRO A 492 -5.18 -7.08 -16.52
N PHE A 493 -6.18 -7.84 -16.93
CA PHE A 493 -6.36 -8.49 -18.23
C PHE A 493 -7.66 -8.00 -18.88
N LYS A 494 -7.76 -8.11 -20.19
CA LYS A 494 -9.02 -7.82 -20.89
C LYS A 494 -10.05 -8.90 -20.52
N GLY A 495 -11.16 -8.48 -19.93
CA GLY A 495 -12.28 -9.38 -19.60
C GLY A 495 -13.26 -9.53 -20.77
N THR A 496 -14.40 -10.16 -20.50
CA THR A 496 -15.43 -10.50 -21.51
C THR A 496 -16.37 -9.35 -21.89
N ASP A 497 -16.38 -8.25 -21.13
CA ASP A 497 -17.33 -7.13 -21.25
C ASP A 497 -16.63 -5.75 -21.15
N GLU A 498 -17.34 -4.70 -20.72
CA GLU A 498 -16.77 -3.40 -20.33
C GLU A 498 -15.85 -3.47 -19.10
N LYS A 499 -15.61 -4.66 -18.54
CA LYS A 499 -14.77 -4.89 -17.36
C LYS A 499 -13.49 -5.62 -17.74
N ALA A 500 -12.45 -5.34 -16.99
CA ALA A 500 -11.19 -6.08 -16.99
C ALA A 500 -11.20 -7.14 -15.89
N ASP A 501 -10.53 -8.25 -16.17
CA ASP A 501 -10.27 -9.31 -15.22
C ASP A 501 -8.95 -9.02 -14.50
N VAL A 502 -8.98 -8.86 -13.19
CA VAL A 502 -7.80 -8.50 -12.39
C VAL A 502 -7.38 -9.71 -11.58
N ALA A 503 -6.22 -10.28 -11.92
CA ALA A 503 -5.59 -11.35 -11.16
C ALA A 503 -4.80 -10.76 -9.99
N VAL A 504 -5.30 -10.96 -8.77
CA VAL A 504 -4.70 -10.48 -7.52
C VAL A 504 -4.00 -11.65 -6.83
N THR A 505 -2.69 -11.55 -6.66
CA THR A 505 -1.87 -12.54 -5.95
C THR A 505 -1.52 -12.01 -4.58
N ILE A 506 -1.91 -12.75 -3.54
CA ILE A 506 -1.67 -12.42 -2.13
C ILE A 506 -0.78 -13.52 -1.54
N GLN A 507 0.37 -13.17 -0.98
CA GLN A 507 1.26 -14.11 -0.30
C GLN A 507 1.36 -13.76 1.19
N VAL A 508 1.24 -14.78 2.04
CA VAL A 508 1.42 -14.70 3.49
C VAL A 508 2.67 -15.52 3.85
N PRO A 509 3.81 -14.89 4.18
CA PRO A 509 5.03 -15.62 4.55
C PRO A 509 4.85 -16.49 5.81
N GLY A 510 5.53 -17.63 5.86
CA GLY A 510 5.40 -18.61 6.94
C GLY A 510 5.90 -18.14 8.30
N GLN A 511 6.87 -17.22 8.34
CA GLN A 511 7.52 -16.73 9.55
C GLN A 511 6.54 -16.05 10.53
N GLY A 512 5.42 -15.50 10.03
CA GLY A 512 4.38 -14.87 10.84
C GLY A 512 3.26 -15.80 11.30
N LEU A 513 3.25 -17.06 10.85
CA LEU A 513 2.15 -18.00 11.10
C LEU A 513 2.44 -18.88 12.32
N SER A 514 1.45 -19.02 13.20
CA SER A 514 1.54 -19.89 14.36
C SER A 514 0.58 -21.06 14.21
N PHE A 515 1.04 -22.27 14.45
CA PHE A 515 0.20 -23.47 14.33
C PHE A 515 0.05 -24.15 15.69
N LYS A 516 -1.13 -24.71 15.93
CA LYS A 516 -1.37 -25.60 17.06
C LYS A 516 -1.32 -27.04 16.57
N GLU A 517 -0.73 -27.95 17.33
CA GLU A 517 -0.80 -29.38 17.03
C GLU A 517 -2.14 -29.96 17.51
N GLU A 518 -2.86 -30.61 16.60
CA GLU A 518 -4.10 -31.31 16.87
C GLU A 518 -4.14 -32.62 16.06
N ASN A 519 -4.25 -33.76 16.76
CA ASN A 519 -4.28 -35.09 16.14
C ASN A 519 -3.09 -35.37 15.19
N GLY A 520 -1.89 -34.91 15.56
CA GLY A 520 -0.66 -35.06 14.76
C GLY A 520 -0.63 -34.20 13.49
N ARG A 521 -1.48 -33.17 13.42
CA ARG A 521 -1.50 -32.18 12.34
C ARG A 521 -1.36 -30.78 12.92
N ALA A 522 -0.60 -29.95 12.22
CA ALA A 522 -0.52 -28.53 12.48
C ALA A 522 -1.79 -27.85 11.92
N VAL A 523 -2.58 -27.25 12.81
CA VAL A 523 -3.83 -26.56 12.49
C VAL A 523 -3.72 -25.06 12.74
N ASN A 524 -4.32 -24.28 11.84
CA ASN A 524 -4.54 -22.85 12.01
C ASN A 524 -5.82 -22.44 11.24
N GLN A 525 -6.31 -21.23 11.47
CA GLN A 525 -7.34 -20.58 10.69
C GLN A 525 -6.83 -19.18 10.30
N ILE A 526 -6.81 -18.92 9.00
CA ILE A 526 -6.33 -17.66 8.41
C ILE A 526 -7.47 -17.07 7.59
N GLU A 527 -7.95 -15.89 7.97
CA GLU A 527 -8.92 -15.13 7.22
C GLU A 527 -8.20 -14.09 6.37
N VAL A 528 -8.48 -14.03 5.07
CA VAL A 528 -8.00 -12.99 4.15
C VAL A 528 -9.21 -12.34 3.49
N SER A 529 -9.30 -11.02 3.55
CA SER A 529 -10.35 -10.24 2.91
C SER A 529 -9.72 -9.17 2.03
N LEU A 530 -10.26 -9.01 0.83
CA LEU A 530 -9.81 -8.07 -0.19
C LEU A 530 -11.00 -7.23 -0.64
N ILE A 531 -10.81 -5.92 -0.77
CA ILE A 531 -11.76 -5.02 -1.44
C ILE A 531 -11.04 -4.13 -2.45
N ALA A 532 -11.73 -3.75 -3.52
CA ALA A 532 -11.32 -2.74 -4.48
C ALA A 532 -12.15 -1.48 -4.27
N ILE A 533 -11.50 -0.38 -3.88
CA ILE A 533 -12.14 0.91 -3.65
C ILE A 533 -11.79 1.83 -4.82
N ASP A 534 -12.79 2.49 -5.41
CA ASP A 534 -12.55 3.51 -6.43
C ASP A 534 -12.23 4.89 -5.82
N HIS A 535 -12.00 5.89 -6.67
CA HIS A 535 -11.71 7.26 -6.27
C HIS A 535 -12.88 7.97 -5.55
N GLU A 536 -14.11 7.44 -5.63
CA GLU A 536 -15.27 7.94 -4.87
C GLU A 536 -15.41 7.27 -3.50
N ALA A 537 -14.38 6.54 -3.05
CA ALA A 537 -14.38 5.72 -1.84
C ALA A 537 -15.43 4.60 -1.85
N LYS A 538 -15.93 4.21 -3.04
CA LYS A 538 -16.94 3.18 -3.18
C LYS A 538 -16.28 1.84 -3.50
N VAL A 539 -16.73 0.80 -2.79
CA VAL A 539 -16.29 -0.57 -3.04
C VAL A 539 -16.94 -1.09 -4.32
N GLN A 540 -16.12 -1.43 -5.30
CA GLN A 540 -16.56 -1.91 -6.62
C GLN A 540 -16.47 -3.45 -6.75
N GLY A 541 -15.74 -4.09 -5.83
CA GLY A 541 -15.62 -5.54 -5.76
C GLY A 541 -14.84 -5.96 -4.52
N GLY A 542 -14.94 -7.22 -4.15
CA GLY A 542 -14.19 -7.76 -3.02
C GLY A 542 -14.46 -9.24 -2.85
N ASP A 543 -13.60 -9.88 -2.07
CA ASP A 543 -13.66 -11.30 -1.82
C ASP A 543 -13.11 -11.62 -0.43
N ARG A 544 -13.56 -12.74 0.13
CA ARG A 544 -13.11 -13.24 1.42
C ARG A 544 -12.79 -14.72 1.32
N VAL A 545 -11.61 -15.08 1.81
CA VAL A 545 -11.14 -16.46 1.89
C VAL A 545 -10.85 -16.81 3.34
N LEU A 546 -11.41 -17.92 3.80
CA LEU A 546 -11.06 -18.53 5.08
C LEU A 546 -10.26 -19.80 4.79
N ILE A 547 -9.01 -19.84 5.26
CA ILE A 547 -8.11 -20.98 5.08
C ILE A 547 -8.00 -21.70 6.43
N ASP A 548 -8.40 -22.96 6.46
CA ASP A 548 -8.31 -23.83 7.64
C ASP A 548 -7.31 -24.97 7.39
N PRO A 549 -6.00 -24.69 7.27
CA PRO A 549 -5.01 -25.71 6.95
C PRO A 549 -4.94 -26.78 8.06
N LYS A 550 -4.96 -28.06 7.65
CA LYS A 550 -4.68 -29.22 8.50
C LYS A 550 -3.44 -29.93 7.96
N LEU A 551 -2.27 -29.39 8.31
CA LEU A 551 -1.00 -29.75 7.67
C LEU A 551 -0.39 -31.00 8.31
N ARG A 552 0.14 -31.89 7.46
CA ARG A 552 1.06 -32.94 7.90
C ARG A 552 2.42 -32.33 8.28
N PRO A 553 3.26 -33.00 9.10
CA PRO A 553 4.54 -32.46 9.55
C PRO A 553 5.44 -31.93 8.43
N GLU A 554 5.56 -32.66 7.31
CA GLU A 554 6.40 -32.26 6.17
C GLU A 554 5.83 -31.03 5.46
N THR A 555 4.51 -30.98 5.31
CA THR A 555 3.81 -29.82 4.72
C THR A 555 3.88 -28.60 5.64
N HIS A 556 3.84 -28.81 6.95
CA HIS A 556 3.99 -27.76 7.95
C HIS A 556 5.39 -27.12 7.87
N GLN A 557 6.44 -27.93 7.77
CA GLN A 557 7.82 -27.43 7.57
C GLN A 557 7.94 -26.60 6.29
N LEU A 558 7.37 -27.08 5.17
CA LEU A 558 7.38 -26.32 3.92
C LEU A 558 6.64 -24.98 4.06
N VAL A 559 5.46 -24.97 4.67
CA VAL A 559 4.68 -23.76 4.92
C VAL A 559 5.40 -22.80 5.86
N GLN A 560 6.14 -23.27 6.86
CA GLN A 560 6.97 -22.41 7.71
C GLN A 560 8.07 -21.70 6.90
N LEU A 561 8.64 -22.37 5.90
CA LEU A 561 9.69 -21.82 5.04
C LEU A 561 9.13 -20.85 3.97
N THR A 562 8.06 -21.24 3.27
CA THR A 562 7.58 -20.51 2.07
C THR A 562 6.31 -19.69 2.31
N GLY A 563 5.52 -20.05 3.32
CA GLY A 563 4.18 -19.51 3.54
C GLY A 563 3.10 -20.07 2.63
N PHE A 564 1.99 -19.33 2.50
CA PHE A 564 0.88 -19.62 1.59
C PHE A 564 0.68 -18.51 0.57
N ARG A 565 0.09 -18.87 -0.56
CA ARG A 565 -0.29 -17.93 -1.63
C ARG A 565 -1.75 -18.13 -2.03
N LEU A 566 -2.47 -17.04 -2.20
CA LEU A 566 -3.81 -17.00 -2.78
C LEU A 566 -3.73 -16.27 -4.11
N VAL A 567 -4.47 -16.75 -5.10
CA VAL A 567 -4.67 -16.04 -6.37
C VAL A 567 -6.16 -15.89 -6.60
N ARG A 568 -6.64 -14.64 -6.67
CA ARG A 568 -8.06 -14.29 -6.80
C ARG A 568 -8.29 -13.48 -8.05
N LYS A 569 -9.48 -13.60 -8.62
CA LYS A 569 -9.92 -12.83 -9.79
C LYS A 569 -10.96 -11.81 -9.35
N LEU A 570 -10.79 -10.54 -9.73
CA LEU A 570 -11.77 -9.47 -9.56
C LEU A 570 -12.15 -8.88 -10.91
N GLU A 571 -13.44 -8.65 -11.15
CA GLU A 571 -13.89 -7.95 -12.35
C GLU A 571 -14.10 -6.46 -12.06
N LEU A 572 -13.29 -5.59 -12.67
CA LEU A 572 -13.33 -4.15 -12.43
C LEU A 572 -13.54 -3.37 -13.73
N LYS A 573 -14.26 -2.25 -13.66
CA LYS A 573 -14.36 -1.33 -14.81
C LYS A 573 -13.02 -0.61 -15.02
N PRO A 574 -12.77 -0.02 -16.21
CA PRO A 574 -11.64 0.86 -16.41
C PRO A 574 -11.66 2.03 -15.43
N GLY A 575 -10.52 2.30 -14.79
CA GLY A 575 -10.42 3.32 -13.75
C GLY A 575 -9.25 3.12 -12.80
N ARG A 576 -9.13 4.02 -11.83
CA ARG A 576 -8.15 3.94 -10.74
C ARG A 576 -8.80 3.37 -9.50
N TYR A 577 -8.11 2.45 -8.84
CA TYR A 577 -8.55 1.73 -7.66
C TYR A 577 -7.42 1.64 -6.65
N GLN A 578 -7.79 1.53 -5.38
CA GLN A 578 -6.90 1.04 -4.34
C GLN A 578 -7.44 -0.31 -3.85
N LEU A 579 -6.66 -1.36 -4.03
CA LEU A 579 -6.94 -2.66 -3.42
C LEU A 579 -6.53 -2.60 -1.96
N ARG A 580 -7.43 -2.95 -1.06
CA ARG A 580 -7.13 -3.11 0.37
C ARG A 580 -7.25 -4.57 0.74
N VAL A 581 -6.13 -5.16 1.13
CA VAL A 581 -6.05 -6.55 1.59
C VAL A 581 -5.78 -6.54 3.09
N ALA A 582 -6.61 -7.24 3.85
CA ALA A 582 -6.40 -7.45 5.27
C ALA A 582 -6.51 -8.93 5.60
N ALA A 583 -5.66 -9.38 6.53
CA ALA A 583 -5.63 -10.76 6.96
C ALA A 583 -5.56 -10.86 8.48
N ARG A 584 -6.09 -11.97 8.99
CA ARG A 584 -6.09 -12.35 10.39
C ARG A 584 -5.64 -13.80 10.54
N GLU A 585 -4.73 -14.01 11.47
CA GLU A 585 -4.31 -15.31 11.96
C GLU A 585 -5.02 -15.60 13.29
N ALA A 586 -5.60 -16.80 13.46
CA ALA A 586 -6.50 -17.08 14.58
C ALA A 586 -5.79 -17.50 15.88
N GLN A 587 -4.61 -18.15 15.85
CA GLN A 587 -3.98 -18.67 17.07
C GLN A 587 -3.46 -17.56 17.98
N LYS A 588 -2.76 -16.56 17.42
CA LYS A 588 -2.27 -15.40 18.17
C LYS A 588 -3.18 -14.18 18.01
N GLY A 589 -4.15 -14.23 17.08
CA GLY A 589 -5.00 -13.08 16.77
C GLY A 589 -4.26 -11.99 16.01
N THR A 590 -3.13 -12.32 15.36
CA THR A 590 -2.32 -11.35 14.64
C THR A 590 -3.06 -10.86 13.40
N LEU A 591 -3.07 -9.55 13.21
CA LEU A 591 -3.73 -8.85 12.12
C LEU A 591 -2.69 -8.14 11.26
N GLY A 592 -2.96 -7.93 9.98
CA GLY A 592 -2.12 -7.11 9.10
C GLY A 592 -2.86 -6.72 7.83
N SER A 593 -2.49 -5.59 7.23
CA SER A 593 -3.06 -5.13 5.97
C SER A 593 -2.04 -4.51 5.04
N VAL A 594 -2.32 -4.59 3.74
CA VAL A 594 -1.54 -4.03 2.64
C VAL A 594 -2.48 -3.33 1.67
N PHE A 595 -2.09 -2.14 1.23
CA PHE A 595 -2.78 -1.40 0.18
C PHE A 595 -1.97 -1.44 -1.11
N TYR A 596 -2.65 -1.55 -2.24
CA TYR A 596 -2.04 -1.65 -3.55
C TYR A 596 -2.78 -0.73 -4.53
N ASP A 597 -2.07 0.23 -5.12
CA ASP A 597 -2.63 1.11 -6.15
C ASP A 597 -2.74 0.36 -7.49
N LEU A 598 -3.95 0.34 -8.05
CA LEU A 598 -4.28 -0.38 -9.27
C LEU A 598 -4.89 0.56 -10.31
N GLU A 599 -4.28 0.64 -11.48
CA GLU A 599 -4.89 1.25 -12.66
C GLU A 599 -5.40 0.15 -13.61
N VAL A 600 -6.69 0.19 -13.90
CA VAL A 600 -7.34 -0.71 -14.87
C VAL A 600 -7.48 0.02 -16.21
N PRO A 601 -6.75 -0.40 -17.26
CA PRO A 601 -6.82 0.25 -18.57
C PRO A 601 -8.19 0.06 -19.24
N ASP A 602 -8.61 1.05 -20.03
CA ASP A 602 -9.72 0.86 -20.98
C ASP A 602 -9.22 0.17 -22.25
N TYR A 603 -9.31 -1.17 -22.25
CA TYR A 603 -8.87 -2.02 -23.37
C TYR A 603 -9.66 -1.78 -24.68
N ARG A 604 -10.76 -1.02 -24.65
CA ARG A 604 -11.59 -0.71 -25.84
C ARG A 604 -11.12 0.55 -26.58
N LYS A 605 -10.43 1.46 -25.89
CA LYS A 605 -9.98 2.75 -26.47
C LYS A 605 -8.60 2.68 -27.14
N LYS A 606 -7.81 1.65 -26.84
CA LYS A 606 -6.43 1.52 -27.35
C LYS A 606 -6.41 0.68 -28.62
N LYS A 607 -5.62 1.05 -29.63
CA LYS A 607 -5.47 0.23 -30.86
C LYS A 607 -4.44 -0.89 -30.72
N LEU A 608 -3.55 -0.82 -29.73
CA LEU A 608 -2.71 -1.92 -29.28
C LEU A 608 -2.55 -1.80 -27.77
N ALA A 609 -2.89 -2.86 -27.03
CA ALA A 609 -2.83 -2.87 -25.56
C ALA A 609 -2.18 -4.15 -25.05
N MET A 610 -1.61 -4.08 -23.85
CA MET A 610 -1.02 -5.24 -23.17
C MET A 610 -1.63 -5.37 -21.78
N SER A 611 -1.79 -6.59 -21.28
CA SER A 611 -2.20 -6.86 -19.90
C SER A 611 -1.15 -6.39 -18.89
N GLY A 612 -1.41 -6.58 -17.59
CA GLY A 612 -0.35 -6.64 -16.59
C GLY A 612 0.57 -7.85 -16.82
N ILE A 613 1.77 -7.81 -16.25
CA ILE A 613 2.72 -8.93 -16.29
C ILE A 613 2.46 -9.81 -15.07
N LEU A 614 2.29 -11.11 -15.29
CA LEU A 614 2.40 -12.11 -14.22
C LEU A 614 3.80 -12.70 -14.23
N LEU A 615 4.42 -12.75 -13.06
CA LEU A 615 5.78 -13.25 -12.88
C LEU A 615 5.78 -14.43 -11.90
N THR A 616 6.55 -15.47 -12.19
CA THR A 616 6.78 -16.60 -11.30
C THR A 616 8.24 -17.07 -11.39
N SER A 617 8.66 -17.95 -10.50
CA SER A 617 10.00 -18.54 -10.51
C SER A 617 9.99 -20.00 -10.04
N ARG A 618 11.08 -20.73 -10.29
CA ARG A 618 11.21 -22.12 -9.82
C ARG A 618 11.15 -22.20 -8.30
N ALA A 619 11.74 -21.24 -7.59
CA ALA A 619 11.64 -21.16 -6.13
C ALA A 619 10.20 -20.84 -5.68
N ALA A 620 9.51 -19.92 -6.36
CA ALA A 620 8.12 -19.56 -6.03
C ALA A 620 7.11 -20.69 -6.29
N ALA A 621 7.47 -21.70 -7.09
CA ALA A 621 6.65 -22.90 -7.30
C ALA A 621 6.48 -23.74 -6.03
N LEU A 622 7.39 -23.61 -5.05
CA LEU A 622 7.35 -24.35 -3.79
C LEU A 622 6.28 -23.82 -2.82
N THR A 623 5.83 -22.57 -3.00
CA THR A 623 4.83 -21.96 -2.12
C THR A 623 3.46 -22.58 -2.31
N LEU A 624 2.88 -23.11 -1.22
CA LEU A 624 1.56 -23.73 -1.29
C LEU A 624 0.50 -22.72 -1.71
N THR A 625 -0.25 -23.09 -2.76
CA THR A 625 -1.29 -22.23 -3.35
C THR A 625 -2.64 -22.94 -3.29
N PRO A 626 -3.38 -22.87 -2.17
CA PRO A 626 -4.70 -23.48 -2.07
C PRO A 626 -5.69 -22.85 -3.06
N ALA A 627 -6.55 -23.69 -3.66
CA ALA A 627 -7.65 -23.27 -4.53
C ALA A 627 -7.23 -22.30 -5.66
N LEU A 628 -6.19 -22.68 -6.42
CA LEU A 628 -5.83 -21.98 -7.65
C LEU A 628 -6.99 -22.08 -8.65
N ASP A 629 -7.39 -20.95 -9.20
CA ASP A 629 -8.41 -20.85 -10.25
C ASP A 629 -7.94 -21.58 -11.53
N ASP A 630 -8.82 -22.35 -12.15
CA ASP A 630 -8.49 -23.16 -13.34
C ASP A 630 -8.10 -22.28 -14.53
N ASP A 631 -8.67 -21.09 -14.70
CA ASP A 631 -8.31 -20.16 -15.78
C ASP A 631 -6.85 -19.70 -15.61
N ILE A 632 -6.44 -19.38 -14.39
CA ILE A 632 -5.07 -18.93 -14.07
C ILE A 632 -4.08 -20.09 -14.25
N LYS A 633 -4.50 -21.31 -13.92
CA LYS A 633 -3.70 -22.52 -14.12
C LYS A 633 -3.48 -22.83 -15.60
N GLU A 634 -4.43 -22.50 -16.47
CA GLU A 634 -4.27 -22.58 -17.93
C GLU A 634 -3.33 -21.49 -18.47
N MET A 635 -3.37 -20.27 -17.92
CA MET A 635 -2.49 -19.16 -18.34
C MET A 635 -1.04 -19.35 -17.88
N LEU A 636 -0.84 -19.86 -16.67
CA LEU A 636 0.47 -20.11 -16.08
C LEU A 636 0.52 -21.51 -15.45
N GLU A 637 1.42 -22.36 -15.96
CA GLU A 637 1.70 -23.69 -15.40
C GLU A 637 2.10 -23.65 -13.91
N THR A 638 2.67 -22.51 -13.46
CA THR A 638 3.05 -22.25 -12.07
C THR A 638 2.41 -20.94 -11.58
N PRO A 639 1.81 -20.88 -10.38
CA PRO A 639 1.12 -19.68 -9.96
C PRO A 639 2.06 -18.45 -9.86
N PRO A 640 1.55 -17.23 -10.10
CA PRO A 640 2.31 -15.99 -10.03
C PRO A 640 2.81 -15.67 -8.61
N THR A 641 3.81 -14.81 -8.44
CA THR A 641 4.34 -14.40 -7.13
C THR A 641 4.44 -12.88 -6.99
N PRO A 642 4.15 -12.31 -5.80
CA PRO A 642 4.48 -10.92 -5.46
C PRO A 642 5.95 -10.73 -5.06
N VAL A 643 6.78 -11.79 -5.00
CA VAL A 643 8.20 -11.64 -4.70
C VAL A 643 8.92 -10.97 -5.87
N ARG A 644 9.80 -10.00 -5.57
CA ARG A 644 10.66 -9.31 -6.53
C ARG A 644 12.14 -9.41 -6.20
N THR A 645 12.51 -10.35 -5.34
CA THR A 645 13.91 -10.66 -5.03
C THR A 645 14.16 -12.12 -5.37
N PHE A 646 15.06 -12.37 -6.31
CA PHE A 646 15.35 -13.70 -6.85
C PHE A 646 16.82 -14.04 -6.68
N VAL A 647 17.13 -15.33 -6.52
CA VAL A 647 18.50 -15.78 -6.34
C VAL A 647 19.16 -15.97 -7.70
N ALA A 648 20.44 -15.60 -7.83
CA ALA A 648 21.23 -15.90 -9.02
C ALA A 648 21.23 -17.43 -9.28
N GLY A 649 20.96 -17.84 -10.51
CA GLY A 649 20.72 -19.25 -10.89
C GLY A 649 19.27 -19.72 -10.82
N ASP A 650 18.31 -18.89 -10.39
CA ASP A 650 16.88 -19.17 -10.57
C ASP A 650 16.46 -19.00 -12.05
N THR A 651 15.25 -19.42 -12.39
CA THR A 651 14.62 -19.17 -13.70
C THR A 651 13.27 -18.52 -13.47
N LEU A 652 13.10 -17.32 -14.03
CA LEU A 652 11.84 -16.61 -13.99
C LEU A 652 10.99 -16.99 -15.19
N THR A 653 9.68 -16.97 -15.03
CA THR A 653 8.72 -17.04 -16.13
C THR A 653 7.84 -15.81 -16.07
N ALA A 654 7.85 -15.03 -17.15
CA ALA A 654 6.97 -13.88 -17.31
C ALA A 654 5.87 -14.20 -18.33
N TYR A 655 4.66 -13.75 -18.03
CA TYR A 655 3.50 -13.90 -18.89
C TYR A 655 2.74 -12.59 -19.03
N ALA A 656 2.39 -12.23 -20.26
CA ALA A 656 1.51 -11.10 -20.56
C ALA A 656 0.66 -11.42 -21.80
N GLU A 657 -0.50 -10.80 -21.90
CA GLU A 657 -1.37 -10.87 -23.06
C GLU A 657 -1.30 -9.59 -23.88
N LEU A 658 -1.18 -9.73 -25.20
CA LEU A 658 -1.24 -8.62 -26.16
C LEU A 658 -2.61 -8.59 -26.84
N TYR A 659 -3.29 -7.44 -26.81
CA TYR A 659 -4.58 -7.20 -27.43
C TYR A 659 -4.44 -6.26 -28.61
N ASP A 660 -4.73 -6.77 -29.80
CA ASP A 660 -4.63 -6.06 -31.08
C ASP A 660 -6.02 -5.99 -31.76
N PRO A 661 -6.76 -4.88 -31.64
CA PRO A 661 -7.98 -4.61 -32.40
C PRO A 661 -7.66 -4.37 -33.89
N LEU A 662 -7.57 -5.46 -34.63
CA LEU A 662 -7.18 -5.52 -36.05
C LEU A 662 -7.93 -4.53 -36.96
N GLU A 663 -7.19 -3.60 -37.58
CA GLU A 663 -7.69 -2.79 -38.72
C GLU A 663 -7.28 -3.41 -40.09
N ARG A 664 -6.07 -3.98 -40.19
CA ARG A 664 -5.52 -4.70 -41.37
C ARG A 664 -4.57 -5.82 -40.93
N ALA A 665 -4.37 -6.84 -41.76
CA ALA A 665 -3.41 -7.91 -41.48
C ALA A 665 -1.97 -7.36 -41.39
N HIS A 666 -1.25 -7.67 -40.31
CA HIS A 666 0.11 -7.22 -40.03
C HIS A 666 0.83 -8.18 -39.09
N ASN A 667 2.08 -7.91 -38.73
CA ASN A 667 2.80 -8.65 -37.70
C ASN A 667 3.06 -7.75 -36.50
N VAL A 668 3.14 -8.33 -35.31
CA VAL A 668 3.57 -7.64 -34.10
C VAL A 668 4.83 -8.30 -33.58
N ALA A 669 5.90 -7.51 -33.43
CA ALA A 669 7.13 -7.94 -32.79
C ALA A 669 6.99 -7.70 -31.28
N ILE A 670 7.03 -8.78 -30.50
CA ILE A 670 7.01 -8.75 -29.04
C ILE A 670 8.43 -9.03 -28.56
N THR A 671 9.05 -8.07 -27.88
CA THR A 671 10.40 -8.20 -27.34
C THR A 671 10.38 -8.12 -25.82
N THR A 672 10.95 -9.13 -25.18
CA THR A 672 11.28 -9.14 -23.75
C THR A 672 12.73 -8.70 -23.60
N ARG A 673 13.01 -7.77 -22.69
CA ARG A 673 14.38 -7.37 -22.31
C ARG A 673 14.51 -7.37 -20.80
N VAL A 674 15.66 -7.80 -20.29
CA VAL A 674 16.06 -7.51 -18.91
C VAL A 674 17.29 -6.62 -18.97
N LYS A 675 17.20 -5.47 -18.32
CA LYS A 675 18.29 -4.51 -18.22
C LYS A 675 18.59 -4.21 -16.76
N SER A 676 19.85 -4.05 -16.41
CA SER A 676 20.23 -3.46 -15.12
C SER A 676 19.93 -1.96 -15.12
N VAL A 677 19.92 -1.34 -13.94
CA VAL A 677 19.58 0.09 -13.77
C VAL A 677 20.53 1.02 -14.51
N ASP A 678 21.79 0.63 -14.70
CA ASP A 678 22.80 1.31 -15.53
C ASP A 678 22.61 1.13 -17.04
N GLY A 679 21.56 0.41 -17.46
CA GLY A 679 21.15 0.25 -18.85
C GLY A 679 21.78 -0.93 -19.59
N ARG A 680 22.63 -1.73 -18.93
CA ARG A 680 23.20 -2.95 -19.52
C ARG A 680 22.13 -4.02 -19.69
N GLU A 681 21.99 -4.52 -20.90
CA GLU A 681 21.07 -5.62 -21.21
C GLU A 681 21.70 -6.96 -20.87
N VAL A 682 21.00 -7.77 -20.07
CA VAL A 682 21.44 -9.12 -19.65
C VAL A 682 20.58 -10.23 -20.25
N PHE A 683 19.40 -9.90 -20.79
CA PHE A 683 18.54 -10.85 -21.48
C PHE A 683 17.75 -10.15 -22.58
N ARG A 684 17.55 -10.85 -23.70
CA ARG A 684 16.66 -10.44 -24.78
C ARG A 684 16.02 -11.66 -25.43
N ALA A 685 14.71 -11.62 -25.62
CA ALA A 685 13.97 -12.56 -26.44
C ALA A 685 13.01 -11.78 -27.34
N THR A 686 12.94 -12.11 -28.63
CA THR A 686 12.01 -11.48 -29.58
C THR A 686 11.21 -12.56 -30.29
N GLU A 687 9.90 -12.34 -30.32
CA GLU A 687 8.92 -13.18 -31.00
C GLU A 687 8.15 -12.31 -32.01
N GLN A 688 7.74 -12.89 -33.14
CA GLN A 688 6.81 -12.24 -34.06
C GLN A 688 5.52 -13.04 -34.13
N ARG A 689 4.38 -12.35 -34.00
CA ARG A 689 3.05 -12.95 -34.11
C ARG A 689 2.26 -12.28 -35.22
N ALA A 690 1.57 -13.08 -36.02
CA ALA A 690 0.74 -12.57 -37.09
C ALA A 690 -0.61 -12.12 -36.53
N SER A 691 -1.04 -10.93 -36.94
CA SER A 691 -2.26 -10.30 -36.47
C SER A 691 -3.51 -11.17 -36.75
N THR A 692 -3.42 -12.05 -37.76
CA THR A 692 -4.47 -12.98 -38.19
C THR A 692 -4.65 -14.21 -37.30
N GLU A 693 -3.71 -14.56 -36.42
CA GLU A 693 -3.83 -15.71 -35.51
C GLU A 693 -4.99 -15.56 -34.51
N LEU A 694 -5.44 -14.32 -34.25
CA LEU A 694 -6.62 -14.06 -33.43
C LEU A 694 -7.93 -14.48 -34.10
N GLU A 695 -7.94 -14.73 -35.42
CA GLU A 695 -9.13 -15.14 -36.19
C GLU A 695 -10.38 -14.24 -35.97
N GLY A 696 -10.18 -12.97 -35.61
CA GLY A 696 -11.27 -12.05 -35.25
C GLY A 696 -11.92 -12.31 -33.88
N LYS A 697 -11.40 -13.25 -33.08
CA LYS A 697 -11.78 -13.45 -31.68
C LYS A 697 -11.27 -12.27 -30.86
N GLY A 698 -12.05 -11.85 -29.87
CA GLY A 698 -11.73 -10.71 -29.01
C GLY A 698 -10.58 -10.94 -28.00
N GLY A 699 -9.95 -12.12 -27.99
CA GLY A 699 -8.84 -12.49 -27.10
C GLY A 699 -7.50 -11.88 -27.50
N GLY A 700 -6.48 -12.04 -26.65
CA GLY A 700 -5.11 -11.58 -26.90
C GLY A 700 -4.11 -12.71 -27.17
N TYR A 701 -2.89 -12.35 -27.60
CA TYR A 701 -1.77 -13.29 -27.69
C TYR A 701 -1.15 -13.47 -26.31
N GLY A 702 -1.18 -14.70 -25.78
CA GLY A 702 -0.35 -15.04 -24.62
C GLY A 702 1.12 -15.07 -25.02
N HIS A 703 1.94 -14.22 -24.39
CA HIS A 703 3.38 -14.20 -24.52
C HIS A 703 4.00 -14.70 -23.21
N LYS A 704 4.57 -15.91 -23.25
CA LYS A 704 5.25 -16.58 -22.14
C LYS A 704 6.74 -16.65 -22.46
N VAL A 705 7.59 -16.20 -21.55
CA VAL A 705 9.04 -16.18 -21.72
C VAL A 705 9.74 -16.66 -20.45
N GLU A 706 10.73 -17.55 -20.62
CA GLU A 706 11.62 -18.00 -19.56
C GLU A 706 12.90 -17.17 -19.56
N ILE A 707 13.30 -16.71 -18.37
CA ILE A 707 14.42 -15.80 -18.15
C ILE A 707 15.37 -16.48 -17.16
N PRO A 708 16.42 -17.16 -17.64
CA PRO A 708 17.41 -17.79 -16.76
C PRO A 708 18.31 -16.73 -16.11
N LEU A 709 18.51 -16.84 -14.79
CA LEU A 709 19.37 -15.92 -14.02
C LEU A 709 20.76 -16.52 -13.72
N VAL A 710 21.19 -17.54 -14.47
CA VAL A 710 22.46 -18.26 -14.20
C VAL A 710 23.70 -17.39 -14.36
N ASP A 711 23.68 -16.43 -15.28
CA ASP A 711 24.79 -15.50 -15.56
C ASP A 711 24.45 -14.05 -15.19
N VAL A 712 23.41 -13.86 -14.35
CA VAL A 712 22.95 -12.54 -13.93
C VAL A 712 23.55 -12.21 -12.57
N GLU A 713 24.39 -11.17 -12.53
CA GLU A 713 25.05 -10.71 -11.31
C GLU A 713 24.03 -10.15 -10.30
N PRO A 714 24.32 -10.23 -8.99
CA PRO A 714 23.49 -9.57 -7.99
C PRO A 714 23.35 -8.07 -8.26
N GLY A 715 22.13 -7.55 -8.21
CA GLY A 715 21.83 -6.17 -8.55
C GLY A 715 20.35 -5.92 -8.81
N LYS A 716 20.01 -4.67 -9.13
CA LYS A 716 18.65 -4.25 -9.51
C LYS A 716 18.46 -4.33 -11.02
N TYR A 717 17.35 -4.89 -11.46
CA TYR A 717 17.01 -5.11 -12.87
C TYR A 717 15.58 -4.68 -13.20
N VAL A 718 15.36 -4.43 -14.48
CA VAL A 718 14.08 -4.04 -15.07
C VAL A 718 13.75 -5.01 -16.19
N LEU A 719 12.60 -5.67 -16.07
CA LEU A 719 11.99 -6.47 -17.13
C LEU A 719 11.10 -5.55 -17.97
N GLN A 720 11.40 -5.42 -19.26
CA GLN A 720 10.61 -4.70 -20.25
C GLN A 720 9.96 -5.70 -21.22
N ILE A 721 8.67 -5.55 -21.50
CA ILE A 721 7.98 -6.25 -22.59
C ILE A 721 7.38 -5.19 -23.53
N ASP A 722 7.97 -5.05 -24.71
CA ASP A 722 7.50 -4.14 -25.77
C ASP A 722 6.85 -4.90 -26.91
N ALA A 723 5.69 -4.41 -27.36
CA ALA A 723 5.01 -4.88 -28.56
C ALA A 723 4.95 -3.74 -29.60
N VAL A 724 5.55 -3.99 -30.75
CA VAL A 724 5.66 -3.04 -31.86
C VAL A 724 5.02 -3.65 -33.12
N PRO A 725 3.92 -3.08 -33.63
CA PRO A 725 3.30 -3.57 -34.85
C PRO A 725 4.10 -3.13 -36.08
N THR A 726 4.09 -3.93 -37.15
CA THR A 726 4.71 -3.58 -38.44
C THR A 726 3.97 -2.46 -39.17
N ILE A 727 2.73 -2.16 -38.76
CA ILE A 727 1.92 -1.06 -39.28
C ILE A 727 1.48 -0.14 -38.13
N GLY A 728 1.38 1.16 -38.41
CA GLY A 728 1.00 2.15 -37.39
C GLY A 728 2.17 2.61 -36.52
N LYS A 729 1.86 3.48 -35.56
CA LYS A 729 2.84 4.06 -34.61
C LYS A 729 2.55 3.71 -33.16
N GLU A 730 1.43 3.04 -32.89
CA GLU A 730 1.04 2.70 -31.52
C GLU A 730 1.80 1.45 -31.06
N THR A 731 2.46 1.56 -29.91
CA THR A 731 3.21 0.47 -29.28
C THR A 731 2.66 0.22 -27.89
N ALA A 732 2.75 -1.01 -27.41
CA ALA A 732 2.44 -1.33 -26.02
C ALA A 732 3.75 -1.67 -25.27
N LEU A 733 3.93 -1.10 -24.07
CA LEU A 733 5.08 -1.36 -23.21
C LEU A 733 4.61 -1.67 -21.79
N ARG A 734 5.25 -2.66 -21.17
CA ARG A 734 5.15 -2.96 -19.74
C ARG A 734 6.53 -3.10 -19.16
N GLU A 735 6.69 -2.60 -17.94
CA GLU A 735 7.95 -2.60 -17.21
C GLU A 735 7.69 -3.02 -15.77
N LEU A 736 8.57 -3.84 -15.20
CA LEU A 736 8.59 -4.14 -13.77
C LEU A 736 10.03 -4.24 -13.26
N SER A 737 10.23 -3.95 -11.98
CA SER A 737 11.54 -4.02 -11.31
C SER A 737 11.70 -5.29 -10.49
N PHE A 738 12.90 -5.86 -10.46
CA PHE A 738 13.25 -6.92 -9.52
C PHE A 738 14.73 -6.89 -9.14
N ASP A 739 15.06 -7.49 -8.02
CA ASP A 739 16.41 -7.62 -7.48
C ASP A 739 16.90 -9.06 -7.68
N VAL A 740 18.16 -9.20 -8.07
CA VAL A 740 18.89 -10.47 -8.05
C VAL A 740 19.87 -10.43 -6.88
N VAL A 741 19.88 -11.48 -6.06
CA VAL A 741 20.78 -11.63 -4.91
C VAL A 741 21.66 -12.85 -5.07
N ALA A 742 22.83 -12.82 -4.43
CA ALA A 742 23.70 -13.99 -4.37
C ALA A 742 22.98 -15.15 -3.68
N PRO A 743 23.27 -16.41 -4.05
CA PRO A 743 22.81 -17.56 -3.29
C PRO A 743 23.32 -17.46 -1.84
N PRO A 744 22.51 -17.87 -0.85
CA PRO A 744 22.91 -17.79 0.54
C PRO A 744 24.22 -18.55 0.77
N GLU A 745 25.17 -17.92 1.43
CA GLU A 745 26.42 -18.58 1.82
C GLU A 745 26.11 -19.79 2.72
N PRO A 746 26.78 -20.94 2.53
CA PRO A 746 26.67 -22.03 3.48
C PRO A 746 27.08 -21.53 4.87
N PRO A 747 26.39 -21.95 5.94
CA PRO A 747 26.66 -21.45 7.28
C PRO A 747 28.15 -21.65 7.63
N PRO A 748 28.81 -20.65 8.27
CA PRO A 748 30.20 -20.78 8.65
C PRO A 748 30.36 -21.98 9.58
N SER A 749 31.33 -22.86 9.30
CA SER A 749 31.64 -23.95 10.22
C SER A 749 32.09 -23.33 11.54
N THR A 750 31.24 -23.39 12.56
CA THR A 750 31.58 -22.96 13.91
C THR A 750 32.65 -23.88 14.47
N ALA A 751 33.91 -23.52 14.26
CA ALA A 751 35.02 -24.02 15.06
C ALA A 751 34.95 -23.32 16.43
N GLY A 752 34.65 -24.09 17.48
CA GLY A 752 34.98 -23.77 18.86
C GLY A 752 33.81 -23.66 19.84
N GLY A 753 33.64 -24.69 20.68
CA GLY A 753 32.84 -24.63 21.90
C GLY A 753 32.16 -25.96 22.25
N GLY A 754 32.91 -26.90 22.83
CA GLY A 754 32.53 -28.30 22.95
C GLY A 754 31.36 -28.63 23.88
N GLN A 755 30.57 -29.62 23.47
CA GLN A 755 30.20 -30.79 24.29
C GLN A 755 29.77 -31.94 23.37
N GLU A 756 30.47 -33.06 23.54
CA GLU A 756 30.45 -34.34 22.83
C GLU A 756 29.13 -34.75 22.13
N ALA A 757 29.17 -34.71 20.79
CA ALA A 757 28.52 -35.69 19.93
C ALA A 757 29.53 -36.04 18.82
N GLN A 758 29.86 -37.31 18.75
CA GLN A 758 30.92 -37.92 17.94
C GLN A 758 30.77 -37.57 16.44
N GLU A 759 31.61 -36.65 15.96
CA GLU A 759 31.74 -36.30 14.53
C GLU A 759 32.43 -37.43 13.76
N ASP A 760 31.81 -37.83 12.65
CA ASP A 760 32.32 -38.83 11.71
C ASP A 760 33.50 -38.23 10.92
N SER A 761 34.73 -38.44 11.42
CA SER A 761 35.99 -37.84 10.95
C SER A 761 36.42 -38.26 9.53
N ASP A 762 35.60 -39.04 8.84
CA ASP A 762 35.93 -39.63 7.55
C ASP A 762 35.13 -39.00 6.38
N ALA A 763 34.19 -38.07 6.61
CA ALA A 763 33.39 -37.50 5.53
C ALA A 763 34.21 -36.66 4.52
N VAL A 764 34.05 -36.95 3.22
CA VAL A 764 34.69 -36.25 2.10
C VAL A 764 33.65 -35.43 1.36
N ALA A 765 33.99 -34.17 1.07
CA ALA A 765 33.14 -33.28 0.29
C ALA A 765 32.90 -33.85 -1.13
N PHE A 766 31.63 -33.86 -1.55
CA PHE A 766 31.21 -34.24 -2.89
C PHE A 766 30.01 -33.41 -3.34
N ALA A 767 29.82 -33.30 -4.65
CA ALA A 767 28.66 -32.64 -5.24
C ALA A 767 28.08 -33.47 -6.37
N ASN A 768 26.76 -33.71 -6.37
CA ASN A 768 26.09 -34.34 -7.50
C ASN A 768 26.19 -33.42 -8.72
N PHE A 769 26.80 -33.92 -9.79
CA PHE A 769 27.30 -33.12 -10.91
C PHE A 769 26.47 -33.29 -12.18
N ALA A 770 26.11 -34.52 -12.52
CA ALA A 770 25.21 -34.82 -13.64
C ALA A 770 24.38 -36.05 -13.32
N PHE A 771 23.13 -36.12 -13.78
CA PHE A 771 22.29 -37.30 -13.61
C PHE A 771 21.23 -37.35 -14.71
N GLY A 772 20.67 -38.52 -14.95
CA GLY A 772 19.62 -38.66 -15.94
C GLY A 772 18.96 -40.05 -15.93
N PRO A 773 17.77 -40.16 -16.52
CA PRO A 773 17.03 -41.42 -16.59
C PRO A 773 17.54 -42.38 -17.68
N LEU A 774 18.40 -41.92 -18.59
CA LEU A 774 18.93 -42.70 -19.71
C LEU A 774 20.45 -42.53 -19.83
N SER A 775 21.17 -43.65 -19.86
CA SER A 775 22.64 -43.71 -20.00
C SER A 775 23.11 -44.63 -21.12
N ASN A 776 22.19 -45.33 -21.79
CA ASN A 776 22.47 -46.41 -22.74
C ASN A 776 23.20 -47.63 -22.13
N ARG A 777 23.47 -47.64 -20.82
CA ARG A 777 24.08 -48.76 -20.09
C ARG A 777 22.99 -49.71 -19.61
N THR A 778 22.96 -50.94 -20.15
CA THR A 778 21.92 -51.92 -19.81
C THR A 778 22.25 -52.75 -18.56
N LYS A 779 23.52 -52.81 -18.17
CA LYS A 779 24.00 -53.45 -16.94
C LYS A 779 24.46 -52.38 -15.94
N PRO A 780 24.35 -52.64 -14.62
CA PRO A 780 24.93 -51.75 -13.61
C PRO A 780 26.44 -51.62 -13.80
N GLU A 781 26.96 -50.40 -13.66
CA GLU A 781 28.38 -50.09 -13.87
C GLU A 781 28.78 -48.91 -12.99
N GLN A 782 30.02 -48.89 -12.54
CA GLN A 782 30.60 -47.80 -11.73
C GLN A 782 31.93 -47.40 -12.36
N ILE A 783 32.15 -46.10 -12.54
CA ILE A 783 33.31 -45.58 -13.26
C ILE A 783 33.92 -44.45 -12.45
N VAL A 784 35.25 -44.45 -12.33
CA VAL A 784 36.04 -43.35 -11.77
C VAL A 784 36.72 -42.65 -12.92
N ILE A 785 36.65 -41.32 -12.96
CA ILE A 785 37.13 -40.50 -14.07
C ILE A 785 38.13 -39.52 -13.48
N ARG A 786 39.40 -39.63 -13.91
CA ARG A 786 40.53 -38.90 -13.33
C ARG A 786 41.13 -37.88 -14.29
N SER A 787 40.65 -37.86 -15.54
CA SER A 787 41.15 -36.95 -16.57
C SER A 787 40.02 -36.40 -17.45
N GLN A 788 40.30 -35.25 -18.06
CA GLN A 788 39.40 -34.60 -19.00
C GLN A 788 39.06 -35.48 -20.21
N ALA A 789 40.02 -36.24 -20.73
CA ALA A 789 39.80 -37.14 -21.87
C ALA A 789 38.85 -38.32 -21.54
N GLU A 790 38.94 -38.85 -20.32
CA GLU A 790 38.00 -39.88 -19.83
C GLU A 790 36.59 -39.31 -19.64
N TRP A 791 36.49 -38.06 -19.18
CA TRP A 791 35.21 -37.38 -19.00
C TRP A 791 34.52 -37.09 -20.34
N GLU A 792 35.27 -36.58 -21.32
CA GLU A 792 34.80 -36.36 -22.69
C GLU A 792 34.22 -37.64 -23.29
N LYS A 793 35.01 -38.72 -23.22
CA LYS A 793 34.60 -40.03 -23.76
C LYS A 793 33.36 -40.58 -23.07
N LEU A 794 33.23 -40.41 -21.76
CA LEU A 794 32.05 -40.85 -21.03
C LEU A 794 30.84 -39.98 -21.39
N TRP A 795 30.99 -38.66 -21.41
CA TRP A 795 29.91 -37.71 -21.69
C TRP A 795 29.33 -37.89 -23.10
N GLU A 796 30.17 -38.09 -24.10
CA GLU A 796 29.74 -38.39 -25.48
C GLU A 796 28.94 -39.69 -25.59
N SER A 797 29.20 -40.66 -24.71
CA SER A 797 28.45 -41.92 -24.68
C SER A 797 27.05 -41.78 -24.07
N LEU A 798 26.77 -40.69 -23.35
CA LEU A 798 25.50 -40.45 -22.68
C LEU A 798 24.52 -39.68 -23.59
N PRO A 799 23.24 -40.07 -23.63
CA PRO A 799 22.24 -39.39 -24.46
C PRO A 799 21.73 -38.10 -23.78
N THR A 800 22.63 -37.18 -23.44
CA THR A 800 22.27 -35.94 -22.71
C THR A 800 21.85 -34.79 -23.62
N GLY A 801 22.39 -34.73 -24.85
CA GLY A 801 22.17 -33.61 -25.78
C GLY A 801 22.69 -32.25 -25.27
N LYS A 802 23.49 -32.24 -24.20
CA LYS A 802 23.98 -31.03 -23.51
C LYS A 802 25.47 -30.81 -23.79
N PRO A 803 25.95 -29.55 -23.79
CA PRO A 803 27.37 -29.26 -23.91
C PRO A 803 28.16 -29.88 -22.74
N LEU A 804 29.41 -30.29 -23.00
CA LEU A 804 30.29 -30.90 -22.01
C LEU A 804 30.55 -29.95 -20.83
N PRO A 805 30.20 -30.33 -19.59
CA PRO A 805 30.51 -29.54 -18.41
C PRO A 805 32.02 -29.46 -18.14
N LYS A 806 32.53 -28.27 -17.85
CA LYS A 806 33.93 -28.05 -17.44
C LYS A 806 34.18 -28.58 -16.03
N VAL A 807 35.30 -29.27 -15.84
CA VAL A 807 35.75 -29.83 -14.55
C VAL A 807 37.23 -29.54 -14.37
N ASP A 808 37.63 -29.15 -13.16
CA ASP A 808 39.03 -28.93 -12.81
C ASP A 808 39.65 -30.22 -12.24
N PHE A 809 40.26 -31.01 -13.13
CA PHE A 809 40.92 -32.27 -12.77
C PHE A 809 42.25 -32.11 -12.00
N GLU A 810 42.69 -30.88 -11.75
CA GLU A 810 43.83 -30.64 -10.84
C GLU A 810 43.40 -30.82 -9.38
N GLN A 811 42.17 -30.41 -9.02
CA GLN A 811 41.65 -30.45 -7.66
C GLN A 811 40.61 -31.56 -7.43
N GLU A 812 39.97 -32.03 -8.49
CA GLU A 812 38.82 -32.93 -8.39
C GLU A 812 38.93 -34.14 -9.33
N MET A 813 38.10 -35.14 -9.05
CA MET A 813 37.83 -36.24 -9.96
C MET A 813 36.33 -36.53 -9.98
N LEU A 814 35.84 -37.30 -10.95
CA LEU A 814 34.43 -37.66 -11.02
C LEU A 814 34.23 -39.15 -10.71
N VAL A 815 33.08 -39.46 -10.12
CA VAL A 815 32.60 -40.82 -9.92
C VAL A 815 31.21 -40.95 -10.53
N ALA A 816 31.01 -41.97 -11.36
CA ALA A 816 29.76 -42.22 -12.07
C ALA A 816 29.18 -43.57 -11.67
N VAL A 817 27.87 -43.60 -11.39
CA VAL A 817 27.12 -44.81 -11.04
C VAL A 817 25.97 -44.98 -12.03
N PHE A 818 25.89 -46.16 -12.62
CA PHE A 818 24.88 -46.58 -13.58
C PHE A 818 24.07 -47.74 -12.99
N LEU A 819 22.74 -47.63 -12.92
CA LEU A 819 21.87 -48.68 -12.36
C LEU A 819 21.55 -49.81 -13.34
N GLY A 820 21.91 -49.66 -14.62
CA GLY A 820 21.46 -50.56 -15.68
C GLY A 820 19.97 -50.40 -15.99
N ARG A 821 19.40 -51.37 -16.71
CA ARG A 821 18.01 -51.33 -17.18
C ARG A 821 17.00 -51.42 -16.02
N ARG A 822 15.96 -50.59 -16.06
CA ARG A 822 14.77 -50.63 -15.19
C ARG A 822 13.50 -50.71 -16.03
N SER A 823 12.52 -51.48 -15.56
CA SER A 823 11.32 -51.87 -16.32
C SER A 823 10.27 -50.75 -16.44
N THR A 824 10.38 -49.68 -15.66
CA THR A 824 9.49 -48.50 -15.73
C THR A 824 10.28 -47.19 -15.59
N GLY A 825 9.62 -46.07 -15.89
CA GLY A 825 10.12 -44.75 -15.48
C GLY A 825 10.00 -44.52 -13.97
N GLY A 826 10.71 -43.49 -13.47
CA GLY A 826 10.66 -43.06 -12.07
C GLY A 826 11.79 -43.58 -11.18
N TYR A 827 12.68 -44.44 -11.69
CA TYR A 827 13.91 -44.82 -11.00
C TYR A 827 14.98 -43.74 -11.17
N SER A 828 15.69 -43.41 -10.10
CA SER A 828 16.88 -42.56 -10.13
C SER A 828 17.97 -43.11 -9.22
N VAL A 829 19.20 -42.63 -9.40
CA VAL A 829 20.33 -42.89 -8.52
C VAL A 829 20.94 -41.57 -8.11
N ARG A 830 21.46 -41.50 -6.88
CA ARG A 830 22.25 -40.36 -6.41
C ARG A 830 23.38 -40.85 -5.53
N VAL A 831 24.48 -40.10 -5.50
CA VAL A 831 25.50 -40.27 -4.47
C VAL A 831 24.98 -39.61 -3.19
N ASP A 832 25.00 -40.35 -2.08
CA ASP A 832 24.41 -39.96 -0.80
C ASP A 832 25.49 -39.51 0.20
N SER A 833 26.66 -40.16 0.19
CA SER A 833 27.84 -39.73 0.94
C SER A 833 29.14 -40.22 0.30
N VAL A 834 30.25 -39.56 0.62
CA VAL A 834 31.60 -40.03 0.31
C VAL A 834 32.42 -39.97 1.60
N ARG A 835 33.15 -41.03 1.91
CA ARG A 835 33.98 -41.11 3.13
C ARG A 835 35.39 -41.63 2.82
N ARG A 836 36.39 -41.23 3.59
CA ARG A 836 37.78 -41.71 3.47
C ARG A 836 37.88 -43.14 4.00
N GLU A 837 38.68 -43.95 3.32
CA GLU A 837 39.07 -45.28 3.78
C GLU A 837 40.56 -45.46 3.44
N GLY A 838 41.44 -45.30 4.43
CA GLY A 838 42.89 -45.29 4.20
C GLY A 838 43.34 -44.10 3.34
N ASP A 839 44.05 -44.37 2.24
CA ASP A 839 44.41 -43.40 1.20
C ASP A 839 43.32 -43.21 0.14
N GLY A 840 42.26 -44.03 0.18
CA GLY A 840 41.15 -44.06 -0.76
C GLY A 840 39.84 -43.46 -0.24
N ILE A 841 38.76 -43.66 -1.00
CA ILE A 841 37.40 -43.22 -0.64
C ILE A 841 36.36 -44.31 -0.90
N ILE A 842 35.31 -44.32 -0.08
CA ILE A 842 34.07 -45.06 -0.30
C ILE A 842 32.99 -44.08 -0.74
N VAL A 843 32.39 -44.33 -1.91
CA VAL A 843 31.27 -43.59 -2.48
C VAL A 843 29.98 -44.36 -2.21
N ALA A 844 29.19 -43.88 -1.26
CA ALA A 844 27.89 -44.44 -0.94
C ALA A 844 26.83 -43.86 -1.90
N TYR A 845 26.11 -44.72 -2.61
CA TYR A 845 25.04 -44.31 -3.52
C TYR A 845 23.72 -45.01 -3.20
N ARG A 846 22.62 -44.35 -3.54
CA ARG A 846 21.26 -44.85 -3.30
C ARG A 846 20.46 -44.88 -4.58
N GLU A 847 19.82 -46.02 -4.83
CA GLU A 847 18.74 -46.14 -5.82
C GLU A 847 17.43 -45.66 -5.19
N VAL A 848 16.75 -44.75 -5.88
CA VAL A 848 15.41 -44.28 -5.52
C VAL A 848 14.43 -44.93 -6.48
N ALA A 849 13.64 -45.86 -5.96
CA ALA A 849 12.54 -46.48 -6.69
C ALA A 849 11.28 -45.60 -6.62
N PRO A 850 10.45 -45.58 -7.67
CA PRO A 850 9.15 -44.90 -7.61
C PRO A 850 8.23 -45.57 -6.58
N ALA A 851 7.38 -44.79 -5.90
CA ALA A 851 6.40 -45.30 -4.93
C ALA A 851 5.48 -46.36 -5.55
N SER A 852 5.00 -47.31 -4.75
CA SER A 852 4.23 -48.47 -5.23
C SER A 852 2.89 -48.11 -5.89
N ASP A 853 2.35 -46.94 -5.56
CA ASP A 853 1.07 -46.38 -6.03
C ASP A 853 1.22 -45.23 -7.04
N ALA A 854 2.46 -44.82 -7.35
CA ALA A 854 2.71 -43.77 -8.34
C ALA A 854 2.35 -44.23 -9.77
N ILE A 855 1.74 -43.35 -10.56
CA ILE A 855 1.53 -43.57 -12.00
C ILE A 855 2.90 -43.61 -12.67
N ARG A 856 3.27 -44.76 -13.23
CA ARG A 856 4.57 -44.99 -13.89
C ARG A 856 4.42 -44.98 -15.40
N THR A 857 5.37 -44.34 -16.07
CA THR A 857 5.51 -44.49 -17.52
C THR A 857 6.02 -45.91 -17.82
N GLN A 858 5.37 -46.60 -18.77
CA GLN A 858 5.77 -47.94 -19.24
C GLN A 858 6.96 -47.83 -20.21
N GLN A 859 8.02 -47.15 -19.78
CA GLN A 859 9.22 -46.89 -20.55
C GLN A 859 10.43 -47.48 -19.83
N LEU A 860 11.24 -48.25 -20.57
CA LEU A 860 12.51 -48.78 -20.10
C LEU A 860 13.48 -47.63 -19.84
N THR A 861 14.03 -47.54 -18.63
CA THR A 861 15.02 -46.53 -18.25
C THR A 861 16.39 -47.15 -17.95
N THR A 862 17.44 -46.34 -17.99
CA THR A 862 18.82 -46.72 -17.61
C THR A 862 19.45 -45.61 -16.76
N PRO A 863 18.99 -45.41 -15.50
CA PRO A 863 19.36 -44.23 -14.72
C PRO A 863 20.84 -44.19 -14.36
N PHE A 864 21.39 -42.98 -14.30
CA PHE A 864 22.77 -42.73 -13.88
C PHE A 864 22.93 -41.45 -13.09
N ALA A 865 24.00 -41.38 -12.31
CA ALA A 865 24.47 -40.17 -11.63
C ALA A 865 26.00 -40.09 -11.71
N VAL A 866 26.50 -38.87 -11.77
CA VAL A 866 27.91 -38.49 -11.74
C VAL A 866 28.06 -37.47 -10.63
N ALA A 867 29.03 -37.66 -9.75
CA ALA A 867 29.37 -36.73 -8.69
C ALA A 867 30.82 -36.26 -8.83
N ARG A 868 31.06 -34.99 -8.49
CA ARG A 868 32.40 -34.44 -8.26
C ARG A 868 32.83 -34.82 -6.86
N VAL A 869 34.05 -35.31 -6.74
CA VAL A 869 34.69 -35.63 -5.46
C VAL A 869 36.10 -35.05 -5.46
N VAL A 870 36.63 -34.78 -4.26
CA VAL A 870 38.03 -34.37 -4.11
C VAL A 870 38.94 -35.40 -4.76
N LYS A 871 39.95 -34.93 -5.51
CA LYS A 871 40.93 -35.81 -6.16
C LYS A 871 41.68 -36.61 -5.10
N THR A 872 41.72 -37.93 -5.27
CA THR A 872 42.54 -38.84 -4.46
C THR A 872 43.21 -39.85 -5.36
N ASP A 873 44.51 -40.09 -5.21
CA ASP A 873 45.20 -41.14 -5.96
C ASP A 873 44.96 -42.56 -5.40
N GLY A 874 44.32 -42.68 -4.23
CA GLY A 874 43.97 -43.96 -3.62
C GLY A 874 42.76 -44.65 -4.26
N ALA A 875 42.44 -45.84 -3.75
CA ALA A 875 41.36 -46.67 -4.28
C ALA A 875 39.98 -46.04 -4.08
N VAL A 876 39.09 -46.15 -5.08
CA VAL A 876 37.69 -45.73 -4.97
C VAL A 876 36.80 -46.97 -4.93
N ARG A 877 36.06 -47.13 -3.84
CA ARG A 877 35.09 -48.21 -3.66
C ARG A 877 33.67 -47.65 -3.67
N PHE A 878 32.73 -48.38 -4.24
CA PHE A 878 31.32 -47.98 -4.22
C PHE A 878 30.51 -48.89 -3.31
N GLU A 879 29.61 -48.29 -2.54
CA GLU A 879 28.73 -48.98 -1.61
C GLU A 879 27.28 -48.58 -1.90
N GLN A 880 26.41 -49.56 -2.19
CA GLN A 880 24.99 -49.29 -2.37
C GLN A 880 24.28 -49.32 -1.01
N VAL A 881 23.64 -48.23 -0.64
CA VAL A 881 22.89 -48.13 0.62
C VAL A 881 21.44 -48.58 0.39
N GLU A 882 20.97 -49.58 1.13
CA GLU A 882 19.57 -50.03 1.08
C GLU A 882 18.62 -48.93 1.61
N ALA A 883 17.45 -48.80 0.98
CA ALA A 883 16.42 -47.88 1.45
C ALA A 883 15.80 -48.41 2.76
N ASN A 884 16.00 -47.71 3.87
CA ASN A 884 15.30 -48.05 5.12
C ASN A 884 13.79 -47.94 4.93
N LYS A 885 13.07 -49.00 5.34
CA LYS A 885 11.63 -49.25 5.13
C LYS A 885 10.68 -48.32 5.92
N ALA A 886 11.12 -47.12 6.28
CA ALA A 886 10.36 -46.16 7.08
C ALA A 886 10.17 -44.83 6.32
N SER A 887 9.54 -44.91 5.15
CA SER A 887 8.77 -43.82 4.52
C SER A 887 8.05 -44.41 3.31
N GLN A 888 6.79 -44.81 3.49
CA GLN A 888 5.80 -44.90 2.43
C GLN A 888 4.70 -43.88 2.72
#